data_AF-A0A848ZEP9-F1
#
_entry.id   AF-A0A848ZEP9-F1
#
_cell.length_a   1.000
_cell.length_b   1.000
_cell.length_c   1.000
_cell.angle_alpha   90.00
_cell.angle_beta   90.00
_cell.angle_gamma   90.00
#
_symmetry.space_group_name_H-M   'P 1'
#
loop_
_entity.id
_entity.type
_entity.pdbx_description
1 polymer ?
#
loop_
_entity_poly.entity_id
_entity_poly.type
_entity_poly.pdbx_seq_one_letter_code
_entity_poly.pdbx_strand_id
1 'polypeptide(L)'
;MAAKITEVKETDGAEAIAGIGSAKSTNESLYLMQKLFRAAIGTNQLASPQAASGLNNSLSELEEAKIIFLIGSDVTEENPVAGTFIKRASNNGCQLIVIDSRPTKIERFSTAHLLLKEGTESVLVNGIIQQLLERGRSGSDETRKIAENYPLSVVSKTTGLQPDAITSVTDILDTQEPVMLVYGPRCASSAQAFVNLQEVLDNLGRKYGGVNLLSPLNNSQGACDMGLLPDYLPGYARVDDDAAREPFEEAWGCTLNNKPGMAFDEIIGSLSHTPGGSGKKVRLLYCAGENLALATPAVPGISEALKSAEFLVVQDILDNETLEFAHVVLPAAAWAESDGTYTNCERRVSRMRKAVPAQGEAKPETWIYTQLAHRLGQDWPEQDPQGVWDNEISKLVPPLSGLRYDRIDEGGLQWPVMGPESPGSTHLDGDRPPICRGALVWFNTHHRTLLEQCEGLLEVLPRTGEGIRVPPSDSKEVTEKFMELLKEEEQTEAKARIDEILATYRTRRGGLIPVLQQVQEILGFLPVTVQNYIAQGLEIPFSDVFGVVTFYSFFTMVPRGRHTIRVCLGTACFVKGSAVLLENVEEHLKISIGETTEDREYSLELVRCLGACGLAPVIVVDDVTHGQLDPKEIVDIVESYRGATDGG
;
A
#
# COMPACT_ATOMS: atom_id res chain seq x y z
N MET A 1 -17.89 -4.67 24.89
CA MET A 1 -17.42 -3.44 24.21
C MET A 1 -18.25 -2.21 24.57
N ALA A 2 -19.51 -2.06 24.11
CA ALA A 2 -20.32 -0.85 24.38
C ALA A 2 -20.42 -0.48 25.87
N ALA A 3 -20.66 -1.46 26.75
CA ALA A 3 -20.67 -1.23 28.20
C ALA A 3 -19.36 -0.63 28.75
N LYS A 4 -18.20 -1.05 28.21
CA LYS A 4 -16.88 -0.53 28.62
C LYS A 4 -16.65 0.89 28.09
N ILE A 5 -17.12 1.20 26.88
CA ILE A 5 -17.13 2.56 26.33
C ILE A 5 -17.96 3.48 27.23
N THR A 6 -19.17 3.06 27.61
CA THR A 6 -20.04 3.81 28.52
C THR A 6 -19.38 4.02 29.88
N GLU A 7 -18.81 2.97 30.47
CA GLU A 7 -18.08 3.03 31.75
C GLU A 7 -16.95 4.08 31.71
N VAL A 8 -16.05 4.00 30.73
CA VAL A 8 -14.91 4.94 30.62
C VAL A 8 -15.39 6.37 30.37
N LYS A 9 -16.44 6.54 29.54
CA LYS A 9 -17.06 7.84 29.28
C LYS A 9 -17.63 8.46 30.56
N GLU A 10 -18.28 7.66 31.41
CA GLU A 10 -18.87 8.12 32.67
C GLU A 10 -17.80 8.43 33.74
N THR A 11 -16.71 7.66 33.81
CA THR A 11 -15.68 7.84 34.85
C THR A 11 -14.66 8.94 34.54
N ASP A 12 -14.21 9.07 33.29
CA ASP A 12 -13.07 9.95 32.92
C ASP A 12 -13.42 11.00 31.84
N GLY A 13 -14.59 10.85 31.24
CA GLY A 13 -15.08 11.66 30.13
C GLY A 13 -14.76 11.05 28.76
N ALA A 14 -15.46 11.53 27.74
CA ALA A 14 -15.33 11.04 26.36
C ALA A 14 -13.90 11.15 25.80
N GLU A 15 -13.12 12.15 26.25
CA GLU A 15 -11.73 12.39 25.83
C GLU A 15 -10.74 11.29 26.28
N ALA A 16 -11.16 10.36 27.16
CA ALA A 16 -10.36 9.19 27.51
C ALA A 16 -10.49 8.03 26.49
N ILE A 17 -11.26 8.24 25.42
CA ILE A 17 -11.58 7.26 24.39
C ILE A 17 -11.09 7.81 23.06
N ALA A 18 -10.22 7.08 22.36
CA ALA A 18 -9.68 7.50 21.07
C ALA A 18 -9.91 6.45 19.98
N GLY A 19 -9.98 6.92 18.73
CA GLY A 19 -10.15 6.10 17.54
C GLY A 19 -9.03 6.31 16.54
N ILE A 20 -8.54 5.23 15.93
CA ILE A 20 -7.65 5.24 14.78
C ILE A 20 -8.35 4.58 13.61
N GLY A 21 -8.60 5.33 12.54
CA GLY A 21 -9.22 4.83 11.31
C GLY A 21 -8.20 4.60 10.19
N SER A 22 -8.52 3.69 9.28
CA SER A 22 -7.65 3.37 8.14
C SER A 22 -8.10 4.01 6.84
N ALA A 23 -7.16 4.59 6.10
CA ALA A 23 -7.36 5.04 4.72
C ALA A 23 -7.51 3.88 3.70
N LYS A 24 -7.70 2.64 4.17
CA LYS A 24 -8.14 1.48 3.37
C LYS A 24 -9.67 1.30 3.41
N SER A 25 -10.34 1.83 4.44
CA SER A 25 -11.79 1.77 4.61
C SER A 25 -12.54 2.66 3.62
N THR A 26 -13.79 2.33 3.31
CA THR A 26 -14.62 3.12 2.39
C THR A 26 -15.01 4.47 3.00
N ASN A 27 -15.39 5.43 2.16
CA ASN A 27 -15.85 6.75 2.63
C ASN A 27 -17.02 6.65 3.61
N GLU A 28 -17.96 5.73 3.37
CA GLU A 28 -19.12 5.53 4.22
C GLU A 28 -18.72 4.98 5.59
N SER A 29 -17.80 4.02 5.63
CA SER A 29 -17.24 3.48 6.87
C SER A 29 -16.50 4.56 7.66
N LEU A 30 -15.68 5.37 6.98
CA LEU A 30 -14.95 6.49 7.56
C LEU A 30 -15.90 7.55 8.14
N TYR A 31 -16.94 7.91 7.39
CA TYR A 31 -17.98 8.83 7.84
C TYR A 31 -18.70 8.31 9.09
N LEU A 32 -19.12 7.05 9.10
CA LEU A 32 -19.80 6.45 10.25
C LEU A 32 -18.88 6.30 11.46
N MET A 33 -17.60 5.98 11.25
CA MET A 33 -16.61 5.95 12.33
C MET A 33 -16.47 7.32 12.98
N GLN A 34 -16.29 8.39 12.21
CA GLN A 34 -16.18 9.71 12.83
C GLN A 34 -17.48 10.17 13.49
N LYS A 35 -18.63 9.84 12.89
CA LYS A 35 -19.95 10.15 13.47
C LYS A 35 -20.13 9.41 14.80
N LEU A 36 -19.64 8.17 14.90
CA LEU A 36 -19.72 7.37 16.12
C LEU A 36 -18.91 8.03 17.25
N PHE A 37 -17.68 8.44 16.95
CA PHE A 37 -16.82 9.11 17.94
C PHE A 37 -17.37 10.47 18.36
N ARG A 38 -17.86 11.26 17.41
CA ARG A 38 -18.30 12.63 17.67
C ARG A 38 -19.71 12.72 18.26
N ALA A 39 -20.67 11.99 17.69
CA ALA A 39 -22.08 12.05 18.11
C ALA A 39 -22.42 11.04 19.22
N ALA A 40 -21.97 9.79 19.12
CA ALA A 40 -22.31 8.77 20.11
C ALA A 40 -21.41 8.82 21.35
N ILE A 41 -20.09 8.90 21.14
CA ILE A 41 -19.11 8.94 22.24
C ILE A 41 -18.98 10.37 22.78
N GLY A 42 -18.92 11.38 21.91
CA GLY A 42 -18.82 12.79 22.28
C GLY A 42 -17.40 13.32 22.31
N THR A 43 -16.51 12.82 21.45
CA THR A 43 -15.09 13.19 21.42
C THR A 43 -14.56 13.42 20.00
N ASN A 44 -13.55 14.28 19.89
CA ASN A 44 -12.78 14.51 18.67
C ASN A 44 -11.43 13.76 18.67
N GLN A 45 -11.18 12.87 19.65
CA GLN A 45 -9.98 12.03 19.71
C GLN A 45 -10.00 10.94 18.64
N LEU A 46 -9.87 11.34 17.38
CA LEU A 46 -9.96 10.48 16.22
C LEU A 46 -8.96 10.94 15.17
N ALA A 47 -8.13 10.03 14.70
CA ALA A 47 -7.15 10.31 13.67
C ALA A 47 -7.01 9.14 12.70
N SER A 48 -6.43 9.41 11.53
CA SER A 48 -5.84 8.38 10.68
C SER A 48 -4.39 8.74 10.40
N PRO A 49 -3.43 7.82 10.61
CA PRO A 49 -2.02 8.11 10.36
C PRO A 49 -1.71 8.34 8.87
N GLN A 50 -2.60 7.95 7.95
CA GLN A 50 -2.46 8.16 6.51
C GLN A 50 -3.57 9.03 5.90
N ALA A 51 -4.32 9.77 6.73
CA ALA A 51 -5.17 10.86 6.23
C ALA A 51 -4.27 11.96 5.66
N ALA A 52 -4.25 12.06 4.33
CA ALA A 52 -3.47 13.06 3.62
C ALA A 52 -4.23 13.51 2.37
N SER A 53 -4.46 14.82 2.27
CA SER A 53 -5.08 15.43 1.10
C SER A 53 -4.11 15.36 -0.09
N GLY A 54 -4.61 14.84 -1.20
CA GLY A 54 -3.92 14.55 -2.45
C GLY A 54 -3.70 15.76 -3.36
N LEU A 55 -3.61 15.46 -4.66
CA LEU A 55 -3.26 16.37 -5.75
C LEU A 55 -4.19 17.58 -5.81
N ASN A 56 -3.65 18.74 -6.21
CA ASN A 56 -4.47 19.88 -6.63
C ASN A 56 -5.03 19.69 -8.05
N ASN A 57 -4.41 18.83 -8.87
CA ASN A 57 -4.74 18.61 -10.27
C ASN A 57 -5.06 17.15 -10.58
N SER A 58 -5.61 16.87 -11.77
CA SER A 58 -5.91 15.53 -12.24
C SER A 58 -4.64 14.75 -12.64
N LEU A 59 -4.63 13.42 -12.49
CA LEU A 59 -3.52 12.57 -12.94
C LEU A 59 -3.28 12.67 -14.45
N SER A 60 -4.34 12.89 -15.22
CA SER A 60 -4.26 13.06 -16.67
C SER A 60 -3.39 14.25 -17.08
N GLU A 61 -3.29 15.28 -16.24
CA GLU A 61 -2.47 16.46 -16.53
C GLU A 61 -0.97 16.22 -16.42
N LEU A 62 -0.56 15.15 -15.71
CA LEU A 62 0.85 14.75 -15.63
C LEU A 62 1.42 14.51 -17.04
N GLU A 63 0.63 13.96 -17.97
CA GLU A 63 1.09 13.63 -19.32
C GLU A 63 1.36 14.87 -20.20
N GLU A 64 0.64 15.96 -19.93
CA GLU A 64 0.69 17.20 -20.72
C GLU A 64 1.58 18.28 -20.09
N ALA A 65 1.98 18.12 -18.83
CA ALA A 65 2.80 19.07 -18.11
C ALA A 65 4.15 19.32 -18.82
N LYS A 66 4.55 20.59 -18.91
CA LYS A 66 5.81 21.00 -19.55
C LYS A 66 7.02 20.84 -18.65
N ILE A 67 6.83 21.03 -17.34
CA ILE A 67 7.87 20.85 -16.33
C ILE A 67 7.27 20.10 -15.15
N ILE A 68 7.90 19.01 -14.75
CA ILE A 68 7.53 18.23 -13.57
C ILE A 68 8.69 18.27 -12.58
N PHE A 69 8.41 18.74 -11.37
CA PHE A 69 9.33 18.68 -10.24
C PHE A 69 8.90 17.54 -9.32
N LEU A 70 9.49 16.36 -9.53
CA LEU A 70 9.22 15.13 -8.78
C LEU A 70 10.19 15.04 -7.59
N ILE A 71 9.66 15.06 -6.36
CA ILE A 71 10.48 15.02 -5.14
C ILE A 71 10.01 13.95 -4.15
N GLY A 72 10.93 13.11 -3.67
CA GLY A 72 10.68 12.13 -2.59
C GLY A 72 9.65 11.06 -2.93
N SER A 73 9.65 10.53 -4.16
CA SER A 73 8.74 9.47 -4.61
C SER A 73 9.43 8.51 -5.56
N ASP A 74 9.31 7.21 -5.27
CA ASP A 74 9.60 6.18 -6.27
C ASP A 74 8.32 5.87 -7.04
N VAL A 75 7.90 6.82 -7.87
CA VAL A 75 6.64 6.77 -8.61
C VAL A 75 6.52 5.52 -9.50
N THR A 76 7.63 4.85 -9.82
CA THR A 76 7.60 3.62 -10.62
C THR A 76 7.15 2.38 -9.84
N GLU A 77 7.39 2.36 -8.53
CA GLU A 77 7.01 1.26 -7.65
C GLU A 77 5.79 1.62 -6.79
N GLU A 78 5.76 2.85 -6.27
CA GLU A 78 4.72 3.35 -5.36
C GLU A 78 3.42 3.69 -6.09
N ASN A 79 3.51 4.30 -7.28
CA ASN A 79 2.34 4.72 -8.07
C ASN A 79 2.52 4.47 -9.58
N PRO A 80 2.59 3.19 -10.04
CA PRO A 80 3.00 2.85 -11.41
C PRO A 80 2.14 3.49 -12.52
N VAL A 81 0.85 3.73 -12.27
CA VAL A 81 -0.06 4.43 -13.19
C VAL A 81 0.37 5.89 -13.36
N ALA A 82 0.58 6.62 -12.26
CA ALA A 82 1.12 7.98 -12.30
C ALA A 82 2.51 8.01 -12.96
N GLY A 83 3.35 7.02 -12.65
CA GLY A 83 4.67 6.87 -13.27
C GLY A 83 4.60 6.66 -14.79
N THR A 84 3.53 6.06 -15.30
CA THR A 84 3.29 5.91 -16.75
C THR A 84 3.00 7.26 -17.40
N PHE A 85 2.15 8.09 -16.79
CA PHE A 85 1.88 9.45 -17.27
C PHE A 85 3.15 10.32 -17.28
N ILE A 86 3.95 10.28 -16.20
CA ILE A 86 5.21 11.03 -16.12
C ILE A 86 6.23 10.58 -17.18
N LYS A 87 6.35 9.27 -17.43
CA LYS A 87 7.23 8.74 -18.49
C LYS A 87 6.80 9.23 -19.88
N ARG A 88 5.50 9.24 -20.15
CA ARG A 88 4.96 9.76 -21.41
C ARG A 88 5.19 11.27 -21.54
N ALA A 89 5.00 12.03 -20.47
CA ALA A 89 5.31 13.45 -20.43
C ALA A 89 6.77 13.72 -20.82
N SER A 90 7.71 13.01 -20.17
CA SER A 90 9.15 13.11 -20.48
C SER A 90 9.45 12.78 -21.95
N ASN A 91 8.89 11.68 -22.48
CA ASN A 91 9.04 11.32 -23.89
C ASN A 91 8.43 12.35 -24.86
N ASN A 92 7.42 13.10 -24.41
CA ASN A 92 6.79 14.19 -25.15
C ASN A 92 7.51 15.54 -24.99
N GLY A 93 8.69 15.56 -24.36
CA GLY A 93 9.53 16.75 -24.19
C GLY A 93 9.32 17.52 -22.89
N CYS A 94 8.65 16.94 -21.89
CA CYS A 94 8.58 17.50 -20.54
C CYS A 94 9.98 17.57 -19.91
N GLN A 95 10.29 18.69 -19.26
CA GLN A 95 11.47 18.80 -18.42
C GLN A 95 11.18 18.16 -17.06
N LEU A 96 11.64 16.93 -16.87
CA LEU A 96 11.45 16.16 -15.65
C LEU A 96 12.64 16.35 -14.71
N ILE A 97 12.41 17.00 -13.56
CA ILE A 97 13.37 17.12 -12.46
C ILE A 97 13.03 16.04 -11.44
N VAL A 98 14.00 15.18 -11.09
CA VAL A 98 13.83 14.10 -10.10
C VAL A 98 14.75 14.33 -8.92
N ILE A 99 14.18 14.38 -7.73
CA ILE A 99 14.91 14.64 -6.50
C ILE A 99 14.52 13.58 -5.48
N ASP A 100 15.47 12.76 -5.05
CA ASP A 100 15.20 11.71 -4.06
C ASP A 100 16.42 11.49 -3.17
N SER A 101 16.22 10.79 -2.05
CA SER A 101 17.30 10.33 -1.17
C SER A 101 17.88 8.99 -1.60
N ARG A 102 17.23 8.30 -2.53
CA ARG A 102 17.64 7.01 -3.08
C ARG A 102 17.55 7.02 -4.61
N PRO A 103 18.39 6.26 -5.31
CA PRO A 103 18.24 6.06 -6.75
C PRO A 103 16.89 5.40 -7.10
N THR A 104 16.19 5.92 -8.10
CA THR A 104 14.88 5.45 -8.57
C THR A 104 14.89 5.16 -10.08
N LYS A 105 13.99 4.27 -10.55
CA LYS A 105 13.96 3.89 -11.98
C LYS A 105 13.52 5.04 -12.89
N ILE A 106 12.76 6.01 -12.36
CA ILE A 106 12.24 7.16 -13.12
C ILE A 106 13.34 8.15 -13.53
N GLU A 107 14.50 8.16 -12.85
CA GLU A 107 15.64 9.04 -13.14
C GLU A 107 16.14 8.94 -14.58
N ARG A 108 15.99 7.77 -15.22
CA ARG A 108 16.39 7.56 -16.63
C ARG A 108 15.60 8.40 -17.62
N PHE A 109 14.46 8.93 -17.20
CA PHE A 109 13.59 9.82 -17.97
C PHE A 109 13.77 11.29 -17.57
N SER A 110 14.65 11.58 -16.60
CA SER A 110 14.82 12.93 -16.07
C SER A 110 15.73 13.79 -16.95
N THR A 111 15.42 15.08 -17.00
CA THR A 111 16.31 16.13 -17.52
C THR A 111 17.39 16.49 -16.50
N ALA A 112 17.03 16.51 -15.22
CA ALA A 112 17.93 16.71 -14.11
C ALA A 112 17.56 15.76 -12.97
N HIS A 113 18.56 15.15 -12.32
CA HIS A 113 18.35 14.36 -11.11
C HIS A 113 19.32 14.78 -10.02
N LEU A 114 18.84 14.87 -8.78
CA LEU A 114 19.66 15.18 -7.60
C LEU A 114 19.43 14.12 -6.51
N LEU A 115 20.53 13.59 -5.98
CA LEU A 115 20.52 12.65 -4.86
C LEU A 115 20.93 13.39 -3.58
N LEU A 116 19.97 13.65 -2.70
CA LEU A 116 20.19 14.39 -1.44
C LEU A 116 20.19 13.48 -0.21
N LYS A 117 20.67 13.99 0.92
CA LYS A 117 20.54 13.28 2.20
C LYS A 117 19.10 13.28 2.68
N GLU A 118 18.57 12.10 3.00
CA GLU A 118 17.21 11.93 3.53
C GLU A 118 16.87 12.93 4.65
N GLY A 119 15.67 13.52 4.57
CA GLY A 119 15.18 14.51 5.54
C GLY A 119 15.66 15.94 5.30
N THR A 120 16.35 16.21 4.18
CA THR A 120 16.84 17.56 3.82
C THR A 120 16.09 18.19 2.64
N GLU A 121 14.93 17.64 2.27
CA GLU A 121 14.11 18.08 1.13
C GLU A 121 13.63 19.53 1.29
N SER A 122 13.12 19.90 2.48
CA SER A 122 12.71 21.28 2.77
C SER A 122 13.88 22.27 2.73
N VAL A 123 15.08 21.83 3.10
CA VAL A 123 16.31 22.65 3.05
C VAL A 123 16.66 22.97 1.59
N LEU A 124 16.60 21.97 0.70
CA LEU A 124 16.82 22.16 -0.73
C LEU A 124 15.79 23.13 -1.32
N VAL A 125 14.50 22.91 -1.05
CA VAL A 125 13.43 23.74 -1.59
C VAL A 125 13.52 25.19 -1.13
N ASN A 126 13.79 25.44 0.16
CA ASN A 126 13.99 26.81 0.64
C ASN A 126 15.25 27.47 0.03
N GLY A 127 16.30 26.70 -0.25
CA GLY A 127 17.47 27.18 -0.98
C GLY A 127 17.18 27.57 -2.44
N ILE A 128 16.31 26.82 -3.12
CA ILE A 128 15.82 27.15 -4.47
C ILE A 128 14.98 28.44 -4.40
N ILE A 129 14.06 28.53 -3.43
CA ILE A 129 13.24 29.73 -3.20
C ILE A 129 14.13 30.95 -3.01
N GLN A 130 15.17 30.86 -2.17
CA GLN A 130 16.08 31.99 -1.94
C GLN A 130 16.73 32.46 -3.24
N GLN A 131 17.26 31.55 -4.06
CA GLN A 131 17.86 31.92 -5.35
C GLN A 131 16.85 32.57 -6.30
N LEU A 132 15.60 32.09 -6.34
CA LEU A 132 14.54 32.70 -7.16
C LEU A 132 14.20 34.13 -6.68
N LEU A 133 14.15 34.36 -5.37
CA LEU A 133 13.93 35.68 -4.78
C LEU A 133 15.09 36.64 -5.10
N GLU A 134 16.34 36.18 -5.02
CA GLU A 134 17.54 36.95 -5.39
C GLU A 134 17.56 37.34 -6.87
N ARG A 135 16.95 36.51 -7.74
CA ARG A 135 16.75 36.79 -9.18
C ARG A 135 15.57 37.72 -9.47
N GLY A 136 14.86 38.17 -8.45
CA GLY A 136 13.79 39.17 -8.58
C GLY A 136 12.37 38.60 -8.60
N ARG A 137 12.16 37.31 -8.32
CA ARG A 137 10.79 36.78 -8.12
C ARG A 137 10.15 37.37 -6.86
N SER A 138 8.83 37.49 -6.92
CA SER A 138 8.00 37.88 -5.77
C SER A 138 7.78 36.70 -4.83
N GLY A 139 7.52 37.00 -3.56
CA GLY A 139 7.09 36.05 -2.54
C GLY A 139 6.63 36.81 -1.30
N SER A 140 5.75 36.21 -0.50
CA SER A 140 5.26 36.74 0.76
C SER A 140 6.39 37.06 1.77
N ASP A 141 6.12 37.97 2.70
CA ASP A 141 7.07 38.37 3.74
C ASP A 141 7.53 37.17 4.58
N GLU A 142 6.60 36.25 4.90
CA GLU A 142 6.89 35.01 5.62
C GLU A 142 7.86 34.12 4.82
N THR A 143 7.59 33.93 3.52
CA THR A 143 8.45 33.13 2.63
C THR A 143 9.85 33.73 2.51
N ARG A 144 9.97 35.05 2.37
CA ARG A 144 11.28 35.74 2.33
C ARG A 144 12.07 35.51 3.62
N LYS A 145 11.42 35.70 4.77
CA LYS A 145 12.04 35.53 6.09
C LYS A 145 12.49 34.09 6.35
N ILE A 146 11.73 33.10 5.89
CA ILE A 146 12.15 31.69 5.96
C ILE A 146 13.37 31.49 5.07
N ALA A 147 13.30 31.91 3.81
CA ALA A 147 14.33 31.70 2.79
C ALA A 147 15.69 32.31 3.16
N GLU A 148 15.74 33.45 3.86
CA GLU A 148 16.98 34.07 4.36
C GLU A 148 17.89 33.13 5.18
N ASN A 149 17.31 32.10 5.81
CA ASN A 149 18.06 31.12 6.60
C ASN A 149 18.72 30.02 5.77
N TYR A 150 18.55 30.00 4.44
CA TYR A 150 18.97 28.91 3.57
C TYR A 150 19.94 29.33 2.44
N PRO A 151 21.02 30.08 2.73
CA PRO A 151 21.97 30.46 1.70
C PRO A 151 22.61 29.22 1.07
N LEU A 152 23.01 29.34 -0.21
CA LEU A 152 23.50 28.21 -1.01
C LEU A 152 24.62 27.39 -0.33
N SER A 153 25.47 28.04 0.47
CA SER A 153 26.52 27.39 1.27
C SER A 153 25.97 26.48 2.37
N VAL A 154 24.89 26.88 3.05
CA VAL A 154 24.19 26.09 4.08
C VAL A 154 23.45 24.94 3.43
N VAL A 155 22.76 25.20 2.31
CA VAL A 155 21.99 24.18 1.58
C VAL A 155 22.90 23.10 1.03
N SER A 156 24.00 23.47 0.37
CA SER A 156 24.98 22.52 -0.17
C SER A 156 25.58 21.63 0.93
N LYS A 157 25.97 22.22 2.06
CA LYS A 157 26.53 21.48 3.20
C LYS A 157 25.52 20.48 3.79
N THR A 158 24.27 20.91 3.96
CA THR A 158 23.23 20.14 4.64
C THR A 158 22.73 19.01 3.75
N THR A 159 22.38 19.31 2.50
CA THR A 159 21.84 18.34 1.53
C THR A 159 22.91 17.41 0.97
N GLY A 160 24.18 17.81 0.98
CA GLY A 160 25.28 17.10 0.33
C GLY A 160 25.40 17.36 -1.18
N LEU A 161 24.58 18.25 -1.73
CA LEU A 161 24.57 18.59 -3.16
C LEU A 161 25.60 19.66 -3.50
N GLN A 162 26.14 19.61 -4.72
CA GLN A 162 27.04 20.65 -5.22
C GLN A 162 26.25 21.94 -5.53
N PRO A 163 26.79 23.14 -5.22
CA PRO A 163 26.13 24.42 -5.51
C PRO A 163 25.64 24.54 -6.95
N ASP A 164 26.50 24.20 -7.92
CA ASP A 164 26.18 24.28 -9.35
C ASP A 164 25.01 23.38 -9.76
N ALA A 165 24.86 22.22 -9.12
CA ALA A 165 23.76 21.29 -9.39
C ALA A 165 22.42 21.85 -8.88
N ILE A 166 22.44 22.50 -7.70
CA ILE A 166 21.27 23.20 -7.16
C ILE A 166 20.90 24.36 -8.08
N THR A 167 21.88 25.17 -8.49
CA THR A 167 21.66 26.31 -9.39
C THR A 167 21.12 25.85 -10.75
N SER A 168 21.61 24.73 -11.29
CA SER A 168 21.10 24.17 -12.56
C SER A 168 19.62 23.79 -12.48
N VAL A 169 19.17 23.22 -11.35
CA VAL A 169 17.74 22.95 -11.13
C VAL A 169 16.96 24.25 -10.98
N THR A 170 17.48 25.23 -10.25
CA THR A 170 16.87 26.57 -10.15
C THR A 170 16.73 27.22 -11.52
N ASP A 171 17.70 27.06 -12.42
CA ASP A 171 17.65 27.61 -13.79
C ASP A 171 16.50 27.03 -14.61
N ILE A 172 16.19 25.74 -14.45
CA ILE A 172 15.03 25.11 -15.10
C ILE A 172 13.73 25.65 -14.50
N LEU A 173 13.68 25.84 -13.18
CA LEU A 173 12.51 26.31 -12.46
C LEU A 173 12.23 27.80 -12.64
N ASP A 174 13.24 28.60 -12.98
CA ASP A 174 13.11 30.05 -13.21
C ASP A 174 12.50 30.36 -14.59
N THR A 175 11.29 29.83 -14.81
CA THR A 175 10.50 29.92 -16.04
C THR A 175 9.14 30.59 -15.83
N GLN A 176 8.49 31.03 -16.90
CA GLN A 176 7.08 31.46 -16.89
C GLN A 176 6.11 30.30 -17.17
N GLU A 177 6.62 29.16 -17.63
CA GLU A 177 5.83 27.94 -17.83
C GLU A 177 5.39 27.34 -16.48
N PRO A 178 4.18 26.77 -16.37
CA PRO A 178 3.73 26.10 -15.16
C PRO A 178 4.65 24.93 -14.76
N VAL A 179 5.01 24.87 -13.49
CA VAL A 179 5.78 23.76 -12.91
C VAL A 179 4.88 22.91 -12.03
N MET A 180 4.60 21.69 -12.46
CA MET A 180 3.84 20.73 -11.67
C MET A 180 4.76 20.10 -10.61
N LEU A 181 4.62 20.49 -9.35
CA LEU A 181 5.33 19.84 -8.26
C LEU A 181 4.56 18.59 -7.84
N VAL A 182 5.20 17.44 -7.97
CA VAL A 182 4.68 16.13 -7.57
C VAL A 182 5.57 15.59 -6.47
N TYR A 183 4.99 15.13 -5.38
CA TYR A 183 5.76 14.63 -4.25
C TYR A 183 5.15 13.38 -3.65
N GLY A 184 6.02 12.53 -3.10
CA GLY A 184 5.61 11.30 -2.45
C GLY A 184 5.40 11.50 -0.95
N PRO A 185 4.91 10.47 -0.26
CA PRO A 185 4.65 10.54 1.17
C PRO A 185 5.92 10.89 1.95
N ARG A 186 7.11 10.46 1.49
CA ARG A 186 8.45 10.62 2.15
C ARG A 186 8.86 12.05 2.47
N CYS A 187 8.29 13.03 1.80
CA CYS A 187 8.57 14.43 2.07
C CYS A 187 7.31 15.23 2.40
N ALA A 188 6.22 14.57 2.82
CA ALA A 188 4.96 15.24 3.12
C ALA A 188 5.04 16.24 4.27
N SER A 189 5.94 16.04 5.24
CA SER A 189 6.25 17.03 6.28
C SER A 189 6.80 18.35 5.72
N SER A 190 7.30 18.34 4.47
CA SER A 190 7.82 19.52 3.76
C SER A 190 6.76 20.22 2.90
N ALA A 191 5.49 19.81 2.96
CA ALA A 191 4.41 20.36 2.12
C ALA A 191 4.33 21.90 2.15
N GLN A 192 4.57 22.53 3.30
CA GLN A 192 4.57 24.00 3.40
C GLN A 192 5.68 24.63 2.54
N ALA A 193 6.88 24.06 2.51
CA ALA A 193 7.96 24.55 1.66
C ALA A 193 7.59 24.40 0.16
N PHE A 194 6.89 23.32 -0.21
CA PHE A 194 6.40 23.12 -1.57
C PHE A 194 5.35 24.16 -1.97
N VAL A 195 4.45 24.53 -1.05
CA VAL A 195 3.49 25.63 -1.29
C VAL A 195 4.21 26.94 -1.49
N ASN A 196 5.17 27.27 -0.62
CA ASN A 196 5.93 28.51 -0.72
C ASN A 196 6.70 28.58 -2.05
N LEU A 197 7.27 27.45 -2.50
CA LEU A 197 7.91 27.38 -3.82
C LEU A 197 6.90 27.64 -4.94
N GLN A 198 5.74 27.00 -4.90
CA GLN A 198 4.70 27.17 -5.91
C GLN A 198 4.08 28.59 -5.88
N GLU A 199 4.07 29.27 -4.73
CA GLU A 199 3.73 30.69 -4.60
C GLU A 199 4.75 31.57 -5.34
N VAL A 200 6.04 31.36 -5.08
CA VAL A 200 7.14 32.13 -5.72
C VAL A 200 7.20 31.89 -7.23
N LEU A 201 6.81 30.70 -7.67
CA LEU A 201 6.68 30.36 -9.09
C LEU A 201 5.35 30.81 -9.72
N ASP A 202 4.41 31.36 -8.94
CA ASP A 202 3.08 31.77 -9.39
C ASP A 202 2.28 30.62 -10.05
N ASN A 203 2.43 29.41 -9.52
CA ASN A 203 1.82 28.18 -10.04
C ASN A 203 0.58 27.73 -9.23
N LEU A 204 0.28 28.43 -8.14
CA LEU A 204 -0.81 28.15 -7.24
C LEU A 204 -2.17 28.42 -7.93
N GLY A 205 -2.96 27.36 -8.17
CA GLY A 205 -4.26 27.45 -8.86
C GLY A 205 -4.13 27.52 -10.39
N ARG A 206 -2.94 27.27 -10.94
CA ARG A 206 -2.74 27.15 -12.39
C ARG A 206 -2.84 25.70 -12.85
N LYS A 207 -3.43 25.51 -14.03
CA LYS A 207 -3.37 24.24 -14.76
C LYS A 207 -1.91 23.83 -14.94
N TYR A 208 -1.62 22.54 -14.74
CA TYR A 208 -0.25 22.01 -14.75
C TYR A 208 0.69 22.58 -13.68
N GLY A 209 0.17 23.26 -12.65
CA GLY A 209 0.95 23.82 -11.54
C GLY A 209 0.67 23.12 -10.21
N GLY A 210 0.80 23.87 -9.11
CA GLY A 210 0.37 23.45 -7.78
C GLY A 210 1.24 22.39 -7.10
N VAL A 211 0.76 21.96 -5.94
CA VAL A 211 1.40 20.98 -5.05
C VAL A 211 0.59 19.70 -5.12
N ASN A 212 1.24 18.61 -5.51
CA ASN A 212 0.54 17.39 -5.90
C ASN A 212 1.07 16.18 -5.13
N LEU A 213 0.37 15.74 -4.08
CA LEU A 213 0.73 14.55 -3.29
C LEU A 213 0.25 13.27 -3.95
N LEU A 214 1.17 12.35 -4.20
CA LEU A 214 0.85 10.95 -4.49
C LEU A 214 0.72 10.18 -3.19
N SER A 215 -0.51 10.03 -2.70
CA SER A 215 -0.78 9.32 -1.45
C SER A 215 -0.50 7.81 -1.56
N PRO A 216 -0.05 7.17 -0.47
CA PRO A 216 0.33 5.75 -0.48
C PRO A 216 -0.87 4.79 -0.43
N LEU A 217 -2.04 5.22 0.07
CA LEU A 217 -3.22 4.38 0.20
C LEU A 217 -4.34 4.83 -0.74
N ASN A 218 -5.21 3.88 -1.07
CA ASN A 218 -6.31 4.04 -2.03
C ASN A 218 -7.34 5.08 -1.61
N ASN A 219 -7.51 5.33 -0.31
CA ASN A 219 -8.52 6.24 0.23
C ASN A 219 -7.96 7.28 1.22
N SER A 220 -6.68 7.65 1.12
CA SER A 220 -6.08 8.69 1.98
C SER A 220 -6.80 10.02 1.87
N GLN A 221 -7.24 10.39 0.66
CA GLN A 221 -8.04 11.59 0.43
C GLN A 221 -9.42 11.45 1.09
N GLY A 222 -10.08 10.30 0.92
CA GLY A 222 -11.38 10.05 1.53
C GLY A 222 -11.37 10.06 3.06
N ALA A 223 -10.28 9.61 3.70
CA ALA A 223 -10.11 9.76 5.14
C ALA A 223 -10.13 11.23 5.58
N CYS A 224 -9.48 12.13 4.82
CA CYS A 224 -9.59 13.57 5.06
C CYS A 224 -11.01 14.08 4.77
N ASP A 225 -11.57 13.75 3.61
CA ASP A 225 -12.89 14.22 3.16
C ASP A 225 -13.99 13.87 4.16
N MET A 226 -13.89 12.68 4.75
CA MET A 226 -14.85 12.15 5.72
C MET A 226 -14.53 12.55 7.16
N GLY A 227 -13.52 13.39 7.41
CA GLY A 227 -13.28 13.97 8.72
C GLY A 227 -12.57 13.05 9.73
N LEU A 228 -11.70 12.13 9.30
CA LEU A 228 -10.75 11.39 10.17
C LEU A 228 -9.56 12.27 10.57
N LEU A 229 -9.86 13.52 10.87
CA LEU A 229 -8.92 14.56 11.25
C LEU A 229 -9.43 15.14 12.58
N PRO A 230 -8.56 15.29 13.60
CA PRO A 230 -9.00 15.72 14.94
C PRO A 230 -9.68 17.10 14.95
N ASP A 231 -9.36 17.95 13.97
CA ASP A 231 -9.78 19.35 13.92
C ASP A 231 -10.93 19.60 12.92
N TYR A 232 -11.31 18.57 12.14
CA TYR A 232 -12.21 18.73 11.00
C TYR A 232 -13.32 17.68 10.96
N LEU A 233 -14.55 18.16 10.82
CA LEU A 233 -15.72 17.42 10.38
C LEU A 233 -15.62 17.12 8.87
N PRO A 234 -16.49 16.23 8.34
CA PRO A 234 -16.55 15.94 6.91
C PRO A 234 -16.62 17.22 6.05
N GLY A 235 -15.92 17.24 4.92
CA GLY A 235 -15.84 18.40 4.04
C GLY A 235 -14.90 19.51 4.51
N TYR A 236 -13.98 19.22 5.44
CA TYR A 236 -13.04 20.19 6.01
C TYR A 236 -13.71 21.33 6.80
N ALA A 237 -14.89 21.07 7.35
CA ALA A 237 -15.55 21.95 8.30
C ALA A 237 -14.80 21.91 9.64
N ARG A 238 -14.32 23.05 10.14
CA ARG A 238 -13.56 23.07 11.41
C ARG A 238 -14.48 22.82 12.61
N VAL A 239 -14.01 22.04 13.58
CA VAL A 239 -14.78 21.75 14.80
C VAL A 239 -14.95 22.98 15.71
N ASP A 240 -14.01 23.93 15.64
CA ASP A 240 -14.01 25.17 16.44
C ASP A 240 -14.73 26.35 15.77
N ASP A 241 -15.32 26.13 14.59
CA ASP A 241 -16.19 27.09 13.90
C ASP A 241 -17.66 26.70 14.10
N ASP A 242 -18.39 27.53 14.85
CA ASP A 242 -19.80 27.29 15.17
C ASP A 242 -20.67 27.19 13.91
N ALA A 243 -20.45 28.05 12.90
CA ALA A 243 -21.24 28.05 11.68
C ALA A 243 -21.01 26.78 10.83
N ALA A 244 -19.79 26.23 10.89
CA ALA A 244 -19.45 24.99 10.22
C ALA A 244 -20.00 23.75 10.95
N ARG A 245 -20.15 23.82 12.28
CA ARG A 245 -20.59 22.72 13.15
C ARG A 245 -22.11 22.62 13.28
N GLU A 246 -22.82 23.75 13.32
CA GLU A 246 -24.29 23.83 13.47
C GLU A 246 -25.07 22.88 12.53
N PRO A 247 -24.78 22.79 11.22
CA PRO A 247 -25.49 21.87 10.32
C PRO A 247 -25.34 20.39 10.71
N PHE A 248 -24.18 20.01 11.25
CA PHE A 248 -23.93 18.64 11.74
C PHE A 248 -24.66 18.38 13.05
N GLU A 249 -24.70 19.35 13.97
CA GLU A 249 -25.45 19.25 15.22
C GLU A 249 -26.96 19.11 14.98
N GLU A 250 -27.51 19.89 14.03
CA GLU A 250 -28.91 19.78 13.60
C GLU A 250 -29.20 18.41 13.00
N ALA A 251 -28.36 17.94 12.07
CA ALA A 251 -28.59 16.68 11.38
C ALA A 251 -28.39 15.45 12.27
N TRP A 252 -27.49 15.50 13.25
CA TRP A 252 -27.21 14.39 14.16
C TRP A 252 -28.00 14.47 15.47
N GLY A 253 -28.71 15.58 15.73
CA GLY A 253 -29.54 15.76 16.91
C GLY A 253 -28.76 15.79 18.22
N CYS A 254 -27.50 16.25 18.19
CA CYS A 254 -26.63 16.31 19.37
C CYS A 254 -25.69 17.52 19.32
N THR A 255 -25.22 17.98 20.48
CA THR A 255 -24.16 18.99 20.56
C THR A 255 -22.81 18.33 20.39
N LEU A 256 -21.96 18.90 19.53
CA LEU A 256 -20.65 18.38 19.22
C LEU A 256 -19.56 19.09 20.04
N ASN A 257 -18.44 18.39 20.27
CA ASN A 257 -17.29 18.99 20.93
C ASN A 257 -16.65 20.03 20.00
N ASN A 258 -16.49 21.26 20.49
CA ASN A 258 -15.92 22.38 19.74
C ASN A 258 -14.39 22.53 19.87
N LYS A 259 -13.73 21.57 20.53
CA LYS A 259 -12.28 21.57 20.70
C LYS A 259 -11.63 20.54 19.75
N PRO A 260 -10.56 20.93 19.05
CA PRO A 260 -9.66 20.00 18.38
C PRO A 260 -9.26 18.80 19.25
N GLY A 261 -9.23 17.61 18.65
CA GLY A 261 -8.67 16.41 19.29
C GLY A 261 -7.14 16.33 19.17
N MET A 262 -6.57 15.23 19.65
CA MET A 262 -5.13 14.96 19.52
C MET A 262 -4.79 14.37 18.16
N ALA A 263 -3.61 14.71 17.64
CA ALA A 263 -3.01 14.05 16.48
C ALA A 263 -2.67 12.59 16.78
N PHE A 264 -2.39 11.81 15.73
CA PHE A 264 -2.12 10.37 15.86
C PHE A 264 -0.97 10.06 16.85
N ASP A 265 0.16 10.75 16.74
CA ASP A 265 1.33 10.57 17.61
C ASP A 265 1.03 10.96 19.06
N GLU A 266 0.23 12.00 19.26
CA GLU A 266 -0.26 12.42 20.56
C GLU A 266 -1.22 11.40 21.19
N ILE A 267 -2.13 10.81 20.40
CA ILE A 267 -3.02 9.71 20.84
C ILE A 267 -2.18 8.54 21.33
N ILE A 268 -1.21 8.07 20.53
CA ILE A 268 -0.34 6.95 20.93
C ILE A 268 0.48 7.31 22.18
N GLY A 269 1.08 8.51 22.22
CA GLY A 269 1.86 8.96 23.37
C GLY A 269 1.03 9.11 24.66
N SER A 270 -0.27 9.38 24.55
CA SER A 270 -1.19 9.52 25.68
C SER A 270 -1.53 8.18 26.37
N LEU A 271 -1.45 7.05 25.65
CA LEU A 271 -1.69 5.71 26.20
C LEU A 271 -0.63 5.35 27.26
N SER A 272 0.64 5.63 26.97
CA SER A 272 1.80 5.28 27.80
C SER A 272 2.21 6.32 28.84
N HIS A 273 1.57 7.50 28.90
CA HIS A 273 1.99 8.62 29.78
C HIS A 273 3.40 9.13 29.49
N THR A 274 3.82 9.11 28.22
CA THR A 274 5.10 9.69 27.81
C THR A 274 5.06 11.23 27.93
N PRO A 275 6.17 11.91 28.28
CA PRO A 275 6.17 13.32 28.72
C PRO A 275 5.75 14.39 27.68
N GLY A 276 5.34 13.99 26.48
CA GLY A 276 4.89 14.89 25.41
C GLY A 276 3.38 14.96 25.22
N GLY A 277 2.59 14.07 25.82
CA GLY A 277 1.12 14.07 25.68
C GLY A 277 0.51 15.22 26.48
N SER A 278 0.08 16.29 25.81
CA SER A 278 -0.52 17.48 26.44
C SER A 278 -1.97 17.26 26.92
N GLY A 279 -2.53 16.06 26.72
CA GLY A 279 -3.94 15.72 26.96
C GLY A 279 -4.20 14.77 28.14
N LYS A 280 -5.49 14.50 28.39
CA LYS A 280 -5.94 13.47 29.33
C LYS A 280 -5.46 12.09 28.86
N LYS A 281 -5.25 11.16 29.80
CA LYS A 281 -4.92 9.76 29.50
C LYS A 281 -5.98 9.13 28.59
N VAL A 282 -5.60 8.65 27.41
CA VAL A 282 -6.43 7.71 26.67
C VAL A 282 -6.38 6.36 27.38
N ARG A 283 -7.54 5.85 27.77
CA ARG A 283 -7.72 4.54 28.42
C ARG A 283 -8.24 3.49 27.43
N LEU A 284 -9.08 3.92 26.49
CA LEU A 284 -9.69 3.05 25.49
C LEU A 284 -9.25 3.49 24.09
N LEU A 285 -8.72 2.55 23.30
CA LEU A 285 -8.39 2.76 21.90
C LEU A 285 -9.23 1.84 21.01
N TYR A 286 -9.84 2.40 19.97
CA TYR A 286 -10.44 1.64 18.87
C TYR A 286 -9.54 1.77 17.64
N CYS A 287 -8.95 0.67 17.19
CA CYS A 287 -8.10 0.62 16.01
C CYS A 287 -8.82 -0.11 14.88
N ALA A 288 -9.08 0.56 13.75
CA ALA A 288 -9.79 -0.01 12.60
C ALA A 288 -8.87 -0.04 11.37
N GLY A 289 -8.58 -1.24 10.85
CA GLY A 289 -7.86 -1.47 9.59
C GLY A 289 -6.38 -1.10 9.61
N GLU A 290 -5.80 -0.91 10.81
CA GLU A 290 -4.40 -0.53 11.00
C GLU A 290 -3.63 -1.53 11.84
N ASN A 291 -2.39 -1.80 11.42
CA ASN A 291 -1.44 -2.60 12.15
C ASN A 291 -0.39 -1.70 12.83
N LEU A 292 -0.79 -1.16 13.98
CA LEU A 292 -0.02 -0.19 14.77
C LEU A 292 1.29 -0.76 15.31
N ALA A 293 1.34 -2.05 15.64
CA ALA A 293 2.53 -2.68 16.22
C ALA A 293 3.76 -2.63 15.29
N LEU A 294 3.54 -2.70 13.97
CA LEU A 294 4.61 -2.59 12.97
C LEU A 294 5.16 -1.17 12.82
N ALA A 295 4.49 -0.14 13.35
CA ALA A 295 4.93 1.25 13.24
C ALA A 295 6.05 1.64 14.23
N THR A 296 6.64 0.67 14.94
CA THR A 296 7.73 0.88 15.90
C THR A 296 8.89 1.75 15.38
N PRO A 297 9.36 1.62 14.12
CA PRO A 297 10.42 2.49 13.60
C PRO A 297 10.06 3.98 13.54
N ALA A 298 8.77 4.29 13.38
CA ALA A 298 8.27 5.65 13.24
C ALA A 298 7.68 6.22 14.51
N VAL A 299 7.16 5.35 15.38
CA VAL A 299 6.68 5.68 16.72
C VAL A 299 7.40 4.79 17.71
N PRO A 300 8.58 5.22 18.18
CA PRO A 300 9.28 4.50 19.24
C PRO A 300 8.38 4.33 20.46
N GLY A 301 8.25 3.10 20.94
CA GLY A 301 7.41 2.78 22.11
C GLY A 301 5.93 2.50 21.84
N ILE A 302 5.53 2.37 20.56
CA ILE A 302 4.12 2.08 20.21
C ILE A 302 3.61 0.78 20.82
N SER A 303 4.42 -0.28 20.83
CA SER A 303 4.04 -1.57 21.43
C SER A 303 3.82 -1.46 22.95
N GLU A 304 4.65 -0.69 23.65
CA GLU A 304 4.47 -0.37 25.07
C GLU A 304 3.21 0.48 25.30
N ALA A 305 2.93 1.42 24.41
CA ALA A 305 1.72 2.22 24.45
C ALA A 305 0.46 1.37 24.25
N LEU A 306 0.45 0.47 23.27
CA LEU A 306 -0.66 -0.47 23.04
C LEU A 306 -0.88 -1.39 24.23
N LYS A 307 0.19 -1.92 24.85
CA LYS A 307 0.13 -2.71 26.10
C LYS A 307 -0.42 -1.91 27.28
N SER A 308 -0.27 -0.58 27.27
CA SER A 308 -0.71 0.30 28.36
C SER A 308 -2.18 0.70 28.25
N ALA A 309 -2.83 0.43 27.10
CA ALA A 309 -4.25 0.65 26.91
C ALA A 309 -5.05 -0.26 27.86
N GLU A 310 -6.00 0.30 28.60
CA GLU A 310 -6.87 -0.49 29.48
C GLU A 310 -7.87 -1.31 28.68
N PHE A 311 -8.26 -0.81 27.51
CA PHE A 311 -9.14 -1.51 26.61
C PHE A 311 -8.81 -1.17 25.16
N LEU A 312 -8.34 -2.15 24.42
CA LEU A 312 -7.99 -2.03 23.00
C LEU A 312 -8.97 -2.86 22.18
N VAL A 313 -9.73 -2.20 21.31
CA VAL A 313 -10.54 -2.84 20.28
C VAL A 313 -9.75 -2.81 18.98
N VAL A 314 -9.62 -3.96 18.33
CA VAL A 314 -9.02 -4.05 16.99
C VAL A 314 -10.07 -4.59 16.03
N GLN A 315 -10.37 -3.82 14.99
CA GLN A 315 -11.20 -4.22 13.87
C GLN A 315 -10.29 -4.42 12.67
N ASP A 316 -10.22 -5.64 12.15
CA ASP A 316 -9.35 -5.97 11.02
C ASP A 316 -9.96 -7.08 10.15
N ILE A 317 -9.39 -7.23 8.96
CA ILE A 317 -9.72 -8.29 7.98
C ILE A 317 -8.73 -9.45 8.06
N LEU A 318 -7.56 -9.26 8.69
CA LEU A 318 -6.47 -10.23 8.78
C LEU A 318 -5.98 -10.39 10.23
N ASP A 319 -5.38 -11.55 10.50
CA ASP A 319 -4.58 -11.74 11.71
C ASP A 319 -3.26 -10.97 11.58
N ASN A 320 -2.95 -10.13 12.57
CA ASN A 320 -1.79 -9.23 12.54
C ASN A 320 -1.24 -8.91 13.94
N GLU A 321 -0.03 -8.36 13.99
CA GLU A 321 0.74 -8.14 15.22
C GLU A 321 0.03 -7.22 16.24
N THR A 322 -0.92 -6.39 15.81
CA THR A 322 -1.68 -5.52 16.72
C THR A 322 -2.76 -6.31 17.49
N LEU A 323 -3.24 -7.44 16.95
CA LEU A 323 -4.24 -8.28 17.61
C LEU A 323 -3.72 -8.89 18.92
N GLU A 324 -2.41 -9.07 19.06
CA GLU A 324 -1.79 -9.58 20.31
C GLU A 324 -2.06 -8.68 21.53
N PHE A 325 -2.34 -7.40 21.30
CA PHE A 325 -2.68 -6.42 22.33
C PHE A 325 -4.18 -6.23 22.52
N ALA A 326 -5.00 -6.79 21.63
CA ALA A 326 -6.43 -6.55 21.58
C ALA A 326 -7.16 -7.22 22.76
N HIS A 327 -8.06 -6.47 23.37
CA HIS A 327 -9.02 -7.00 24.34
C HIS A 327 -10.29 -7.52 23.64
N VAL A 328 -10.61 -6.94 22.47
CA VAL A 328 -11.70 -7.35 21.59
C VAL A 328 -11.22 -7.26 20.15
N VAL A 329 -11.48 -8.32 19.38
CA VAL A 329 -11.27 -8.33 17.93
C VAL A 329 -12.63 -8.35 17.22
N LEU A 330 -12.81 -7.50 16.22
CA LEU A 330 -14.01 -7.45 15.38
C LEU A 330 -13.63 -7.79 13.93
N PRO A 331 -14.09 -8.95 13.39
CA PRO A 331 -13.79 -9.31 12.01
C PRO A 331 -14.58 -8.41 11.05
N ALA A 332 -13.86 -7.62 10.27
CA ALA A 332 -14.42 -6.77 9.23
C ALA A 332 -14.49 -7.52 7.89
N ALA A 333 -15.46 -7.15 7.05
CA ALA A 333 -15.52 -7.65 5.68
C ALA A 333 -14.42 -7.01 4.83
N ALA A 334 -13.73 -7.80 4.02
CA ALA A 334 -12.69 -7.32 3.11
C ALA A 334 -13.26 -6.47 1.96
N TRP A 335 -12.39 -5.81 1.21
CA TRP A 335 -12.78 -4.90 0.13
C TRP A 335 -13.67 -5.57 -0.94
N ALA A 336 -13.44 -6.84 -1.27
CA ALA A 336 -14.25 -7.58 -2.25
C ALA A 336 -15.61 -8.03 -1.69
N GLU A 337 -15.83 -7.90 -0.38
CA GLU A 337 -16.97 -8.43 0.36
C GLU A 337 -17.99 -7.34 0.74
N SER A 338 -17.61 -6.07 0.58
CA SER A 338 -18.40 -4.89 0.88
C SER A 338 -18.64 -4.02 -0.37
N ASP A 339 -19.61 -3.12 -0.27
CA ASP A 339 -19.88 -2.07 -1.27
C ASP A 339 -19.48 -0.72 -0.64
N GLY A 340 -19.28 0.30 -1.45
CA GLY A 340 -18.93 1.62 -0.94
C GLY A 340 -18.21 2.48 -1.97
N THR A 341 -17.56 3.53 -1.47
CA THR A 341 -16.78 4.44 -2.33
C THR A 341 -15.38 4.70 -1.77
N TYR A 342 -14.47 5.02 -2.69
CA TYR A 342 -13.14 5.53 -2.39
C TYR A 342 -12.90 6.85 -3.12
N THR A 343 -12.22 7.78 -2.45
CA THR A 343 -11.63 8.96 -3.04
C THR A 343 -10.13 8.77 -3.24
N ASN A 344 -9.68 8.74 -4.49
CA ASN A 344 -8.25 8.59 -4.81
C ASN A 344 -7.47 9.91 -4.67
N CYS A 345 -6.17 9.89 -4.99
CA CYS A 345 -5.28 11.05 -4.87
C CYS A 345 -5.64 12.26 -5.76
N GLU A 346 -6.43 12.09 -6.82
CA GLU A 346 -6.93 13.19 -7.67
C GLU A 346 -8.35 13.64 -7.29
N ARG A 347 -8.80 13.33 -6.07
CA ARG A 347 -10.15 13.65 -5.54
C ARG A 347 -11.29 12.96 -6.28
N ARG A 348 -11.00 11.91 -7.07
CA ARG A 348 -12.02 11.15 -7.77
C ARG A 348 -12.69 10.17 -6.84
N VAL A 349 -13.97 10.38 -6.58
CA VAL A 349 -14.85 9.44 -5.88
C VAL A 349 -15.27 8.36 -6.86
N SER A 350 -14.91 7.11 -6.57
CA SER A 350 -15.18 5.93 -7.40
C SER A 350 -15.92 4.88 -6.59
N ARG A 351 -16.87 4.20 -7.23
CA ARG A 351 -17.64 3.13 -6.61
C ARG A 351 -16.85 1.81 -6.55
N MET A 352 -16.81 1.21 -5.38
CA MET A 352 -16.39 -0.17 -5.14
C MET A 352 -17.64 -1.05 -5.01
N ARG A 353 -17.65 -2.19 -5.70
CA ARG A 353 -18.80 -3.12 -5.70
C ARG A 353 -18.42 -4.41 -5.00
N LYS A 354 -19.37 -4.92 -4.22
CA LYS A 354 -19.28 -6.25 -3.62
C LYS A 354 -19.20 -7.31 -4.72
N ALA A 355 -18.15 -8.13 -4.68
CA ALA A 355 -17.92 -9.22 -5.61
C ALA A 355 -18.27 -10.59 -5.01
N VAL A 356 -18.02 -10.78 -3.71
CA VAL A 356 -18.23 -12.04 -2.99
C VAL A 356 -18.94 -11.79 -1.65
N PRO A 357 -19.61 -12.79 -1.05
CA PRO A 357 -20.12 -12.65 0.31
C PRO A 357 -18.96 -12.54 1.33
N ALA A 358 -19.22 -11.84 2.44
CA ALA A 358 -18.29 -11.79 3.57
C ALA A 358 -18.08 -13.19 4.15
N GLN A 359 -16.84 -13.54 4.45
CA GLN A 359 -16.49 -14.85 4.98
C GLN A 359 -16.77 -14.97 6.49
N GLY A 360 -17.19 -16.16 6.92
CA GLY A 360 -17.42 -16.48 8.33
C GLY A 360 -18.37 -15.50 9.03
N GLU A 361 -17.91 -14.93 10.15
CA GLU A 361 -18.66 -13.96 10.95
C GLU A 361 -18.38 -12.51 10.58
N ALA A 362 -17.56 -12.27 9.55
CA ALA A 362 -17.16 -10.93 9.14
C ALA A 362 -18.37 -10.09 8.72
N LYS A 363 -18.35 -8.81 9.08
CA LYS A 363 -19.41 -7.85 8.77
C LYS A 363 -18.84 -6.60 8.10
N PRO A 364 -19.58 -5.97 7.16
CA PRO A 364 -19.20 -4.65 6.65
C PRO A 364 -19.00 -3.67 7.80
N GLU A 365 -17.97 -2.83 7.72
CA GLU A 365 -17.67 -1.88 8.80
C GLU A 365 -18.83 -0.93 9.08
N THR A 366 -19.57 -0.52 8.04
CA THR A 366 -20.80 0.28 8.17
C THR A 366 -21.82 -0.37 9.10
N TRP A 367 -21.99 -1.69 9.00
CA TRP A 367 -22.85 -2.45 9.90
C TRP A 367 -22.29 -2.47 11.33
N ILE A 368 -20.98 -2.70 11.49
CA ILE A 368 -20.32 -2.74 12.80
C ILE A 368 -20.54 -1.41 13.54
N TYR A 369 -20.31 -0.27 12.87
CA TYR A 369 -20.47 1.05 13.46
C TYR A 369 -21.92 1.37 13.81
N THR A 370 -22.88 1.05 12.93
CA THR A 370 -24.32 1.24 13.21
C THR A 370 -24.77 0.41 14.42
N GLN A 371 -24.36 -0.85 14.49
CA GLN A 371 -24.69 -1.75 15.59
C GLN A 371 -24.05 -1.33 16.92
N LEU A 372 -22.87 -0.73 16.86
CA LEU A 372 -22.23 -0.15 18.04
C LEU A 372 -22.95 1.13 18.48
N ALA A 373 -23.34 2.00 17.55
CA ALA A 373 -24.11 3.20 17.83
C ALA A 373 -25.44 2.86 18.53
N HIS A 374 -26.18 1.84 18.05
CA HIS A 374 -27.39 1.34 18.71
C HIS A 374 -27.15 0.92 20.16
N ARG A 375 -26.06 0.19 20.40
CA ARG A 375 -25.69 -0.28 21.74
C ARG A 375 -25.20 0.86 22.65
N LEU A 376 -24.80 1.99 22.07
CA LEU A 376 -24.49 3.23 22.78
C LEU A 376 -25.71 4.17 22.92
N GLY A 377 -26.91 3.70 22.56
CA GLY A 377 -28.17 4.42 22.73
C GLY A 377 -28.53 5.38 21.60
N GLN A 378 -27.87 5.30 20.45
CA GLN A 378 -28.21 6.07 19.25
C GLN A 378 -29.26 5.33 18.40
N ASP A 379 -30.20 6.05 17.80
CA ASP A 379 -31.21 5.49 16.89
C ASP A 379 -30.83 5.74 15.43
N TRP A 380 -29.74 5.12 14.97
CA TRP A 380 -29.29 5.26 13.59
C TRP A 380 -30.09 4.34 12.66
N PRO A 381 -30.57 4.80 11.51
CA PRO A 381 -31.23 3.92 10.56
C PRO A 381 -30.24 2.89 10.00
N GLU A 382 -30.71 1.65 9.84
CA GLU A 382 -29.98 0.63 9.08
C GLU A 382 -29.98 1.02 7.61
N GLN A 383 -28.79 1.30 7.08
CA GLN A 383 -28.59 1.75 5.71
C GLN A 383 -27.46 0.95 5.06
N ASP A 384 -27.59 0.74 3.75
CA ASP A 384 -26.48 0.31 2.92
C ASP A 384 -25.52 1.49 2.65
N PRO A 385 -24.32 1.25 2.09
CA PRO A 385 -23.36 2.31 1.78
C PRO A 385 -23.97 3.43 0.91
N GLN A 386 -24.80 3.08 -0.07
CA GLN A 386 -25.52 4.06 -0.88
C GLN A 386 -26.42 4.97 -0.04
N GLY A 387 -27.18 4.40 0.89
CA GLY A 387 -28.01 5.15 1.82
C GLY A 387 -27.19 6.14 2.66
N VAL A 388 -26.06 5.70 3.23
CA VAL A 388 -25.15 6.59 4.00
C VAL A 388 -24.70 7.77 3.13
N TRP A 389 -24.33 7.53 1.88
CA TRP A 389 -23.88 8.58 0.97
C TRP A 389 -25.01 9.53 0.53
N ASP A 390 -26.09 8.99 -0.03
CA ASP A 390 -27.17 9.75 -0.65
C ASP A 390 -28.07 10.44 0.39
N ASN A 391 -28.18 9.89 1.60
CA ASN A 391 -29.05 10.43 2.63
C ASN A 391 -28.34 11.33 3.63
N GLU A 392 -27.02 11.18 3.83
CA GLU A 392 -26.25 11.92 4.83
C GLU A 392 -25.06 12.67 4.22
N ILE A 393 -24.04 11.98 3.69
CA ILE A 393 -22.78 12.60 3.25
C ILE A 393 -23.04 13.71 2.21
N SER A 394 -23.74 13.39 1.13
CA SER A 394 -24.04 14.35 0.06
C SER A 394 -24.88 15.54 0.53
N LYS A 395 -25.68 15.40 1.59
CA LYS A 395 -26.50 16.51 2.12
C LYS A 395 -25.71 17.43 3.05
N LEU A 396 -24.76 16.87 3.79
CA LEU A 396 -24.01 17.60 4.81
C LEU A 396 -22.70 18.20 4.31
N VAL A 397 -22.15 17.66 3.21
CA VAL A 397 -20.86 18.07 2.67
C VAL A 397 -21.08 18.82 1.35
N PRO A 398 -21.06 20.16 1.33
CA PRO A 398 -21.39 20.95 0.14
C PRO A 398 -20.55 20.59 -1.11
N PRO A 399 -19.21 20.40 -1.01
CA PRO A 399 -18.39 19.96 -2.15
C PRO A 399 -18.77 18.60 -2.74
N LEU A 400 -19.53 17.78 -2.02
CA LEU A 400 -19.97 16.44 -2.45
C LEU A 400 -21.47 16.40 -2.78
N SER A 401 -22.17 17.53 -2.72
CA SER A 401 -23.64 17.58 -2.83
C SER A 401 -24.22 17.09 -4.15
N GLY A 402 -23.46 17.18 -5.23
CA GLY A 402 -23.82 16.66 -6.54
C GLY A 402 -23.40 15.23 -6.79
N LEU A 403 -22.62 14.61 -5.89
CA LEU A 403 -22.20 13.22 -6.03
C LEU A 403 -23.29 12.31 -5.49
N ARG A 404 -23.82 11.46 -6.36
CA ARG A 404 -24.75 10.39 -6.04
C ARG A 404 -24.24 9.09 -6.64
N TYR A 405 -24.64 7.96 -6.06
CA TYR A 405 -24.12 6.64 -6.46
C TYR A 405 -24.34 6.32 -7.96
N ASP A 406 -25.47 6.74 -8.52
CA ASP A 406 -25.80 6.59 -9.94
C ASP A 406 -24.84 7.36 -10.86
N ARG A 407 -24.29 8.49 -10.39
CA ARG A 407 -23.36 9.34 -11.16
C ARG A 407 -21.91 8.86 -11.14
N ILE A 408 -21.54 8.04 -10.16
CA ILE A 408 -20.18 7.50 -10.01
C ILE A 408 -20.08 6.04 -10.47
N ASP A 409 -21.15 5.51 -11.06
CA ASP A 409 -21.23 4.12 -11.50
C ASP A 409 -20.28 3.82 -12.67
N GLU A 410 -20.02 4.82 -13.51
CA GLU A 410 -19.15 4.78 -14.69
C GLU A 410 -17.91 5.69 -14.53
N GLY A 411 -16.87 5.20 -13.86
CA GLY A 411 -15.55 5.86 -13.83
C GLY A 411 -15.39 7.01 -12.83
N GLY A 412 -16.36 7.24 -11.96
CA GLY A 412 -16.27 8.18 -10.84
C GLY A 412 -16.19 9.67 -11.23
N LEU A 413 -16.22 10.55 -10.23
CA LEU A 413 -16.22 12.01 -10.42
C LEU A 413 -15.25 12.69 -9.45
N GLN A 414 -14.55 13.73 -9.93
CA GLN A 414 -13.61 14.53 -9.11
C GLN A 414 -14.37 15.65 -8.40
N TRP A 415 -14.32 15.66 -7.07
CA TRP A 415 -14.92 16.74 -6.30
C TRP A 415 -14.01 18.00 -6.33
N PRO A 416 -14.58 19.22 -6.21
CA PRO A 416 -15.97 19.56 -5.88
C PRO A 416 -16.99 19.27 -6.99
N VAL A 417 -18.17 18.78 -6.59
CA VAL A 417 -19.35 18.56 -7.45
C VAL A 417 -20.55 19.29 -6.84
N MET A 418 -20.77 20.53 -7.26
CA MET A 418 -21.78 21.43 -6.68
C MET A 418 -23.15 21.25 -7.35
N GLY A 419 -23.79 20.10 -7.10
CA GLY A 419 -25.15 19.78 -7.55
C GLY A 419 -25.25 18.74 -8.69
N PRO A 420 -26.48 18.30 -9.02
CA PRO A 420 -26.72 17.07 -9.80
C PRO A 420 -26.21 17.07 -11.24
N GLU A 421 -26.07 18.25 -11.85
CA GLU A 421 -25.60 18.41 -13.23
C GLU A 421 -24.12 18.83 -13.31
N SER A 422 -23.47 19.06 -12.16
CA SER A 422 -22.07 19.48 -12.14
C SER A 422 -21.17 18.32 -12.60
N PRO A 423 -20.29 18.50 -13.62
CA PRO A 423 -19.39 17.44 -14.10
C PRO A 423 -18.24 17.13 -13.13
N GLY A 424 -18.20 17.82 -11.98
CA GLY A 424 -17.06 17.86 -11.08
C GLY A 424 -15.99 18.82 -11.57
N SER A 425 -14.88 18.90 -10.82
CA SER A 425 -13.79 19.82 -11.13
C SER A 425 -12.44 19.10 -11.12
N THR A 426 -11.70 19.28 -12.22
CA THR A 426 -10.31 18.82 -12.32
C THR A 426 -9.31 19.73 -11.61
N HIS A 427 -9.76 20.93 -11.22
CA HIS A 427 -8.95 21.96 -10.57
C HIS A 427 -9.64 22.55 -9.34
N LEU A 428 -8.84 23.08 -8.43
CA LEU A 428 -9.34 23.84 -7.28
C LEU A 428 -9.07 25.33 -7.50
N ASP A 429 -10.10 26.07 -7.89
CA ASP A 429 -10.06 27.53 -8.02
C ASP A 429 -10.35 28.16 -6.65
N GLY A 430 -9.32 28.71 -5.99
CA GLY A 430 -9.46 29.48 -4.74
C GLY A 430 -9.84 28.68 -3.48
N ASP A 431 -10.64 27.62 -3.60
CA ASP A 431 -11.08 26.73 -2.53
C ASP A 431 -10.14 25.53 -2.40
N ARG A 432 -9.00 25.74 -1.74
CA ARG A 432 -8.07 24.65 -1.44
C ARG A 432 -8.49 23.94 -0.16
N PRO A 433 -8.56 22.60 -0.13
CA PRO A 433 -8.62 21.89 1.13
C PRO A 433 -7.40 22.29 1.96
N PRO A 434 -7.56 22.48 3.28
CA PRO A 434 -6.44 22.78 4.15
C PRO A 434 -5.40 21.68 3.98
N ILE A 435 -4.14 22.08 3.80
CA ILE A 435 -3.03 21.13 3.89
C ILE A 435 -3.07 20.59 5.30
N CYS A 436 -3.49 19.33 5.43
CA CYS A 436 -3.54 18.67 6.71
C CYS A 436 -2.12 18.67 7.25
N ARG A 437 -1.88 19.44 8.32
CA ARG A 437 -0.68 19.30 9.17
C ARG A 437 -0.86 18.05 10.02
N GLY A 438 -0.97 16.90 9.38
CA GLY A 438 -0.82 15.64 10.07
C GLY A 438 0.66 15.49 10.39
N ALA A 439 1.00 15.17 11.64
CA ALA A 439 2.21 14.42 11.91
C ALA A 439 2.06 13.10 11.13
N LEU A 440 2.47 13.09 9.86
CA LEU A 440 2.48 11.89 9.05
C LEU A 440 3.46 10.94 9.73
N VAL A 441 2.90 9.98 10.45
CA VAL A 441 3.69 8.93 11.05
C VAL A 441 3.96 7.90 9.97
N TRP A 442 5.24 7.58 9.82
CA TRP A 442 5.71 6.67 8.80
C TRP A 442 5.30 5.23 9.09
N PHE A 443 4.27 4.75 8.42
CA PHE A 443 4.08 3.30 8.28
C PHE A 443 4.98 2.84 7.13
N ASN A 444 6.28 2.77 7.39
CA ASN A 444 7.26 2.33 6.41
C ASN A 444 7.30 0.80 6.35
N THR A 445 6.29 0.21 5.73
CA THR A 445 6.29 -1.19 5.26
C THR A 445 5.66 -1.30 3.86
N HIS A 446 5.73 -0.24 3.04
CA HIS A 446 5.27 -0.33 1.64
C HIS A 446 6.23 -1.11 0.71
N HIS A 447 7.32 -1.67 1.23
CA HIS A 447 8.06 -2.76 0.54
C HIS A 447 7.58 -4.17 0.93
N ARG A 448 6.59 -4.26 1.83
CA ARG A 448 5.78 -5.45 2.14
C ARG A 448 4.36 -5.22 1.60
N THR A 449 4.27 -4.76 0.36
CA THR A 449 3.04 -4.44 -0.36
C THR A 449 2.19 -5.67 -0.51
N LEU A 450 0.87 -5.53 -0.31
CA LEU A 450 -0.28 -6.30 -0.82
C LEU A 450 -0.14 -7.84 -0.99
N LEU A 451 0.90 -8.34 -1.64
CA LEU A 451 1.34 -9.74 -1.69
C LEU A 451 1.56 -10.36 -0.31
N GLU A 452 2.13 -9.63 0.65
CA GLU A 452 2.26 -10.14 2.03
C GLU A 452 0.95 -10.07 2.82
N GLN A 453 0.12 -9.04 2.61
CA GLN A 453 -1.24 -8.98 3.21
C GLN A 453 -2.20 -9.98 2.55
N CYS A 454 -1.91 -10.38 1.31
CA CYS A 454 -2.51 -11.51 0.62
C CYS A 454 -1.70 -12.80 0.83
N GLU A 455 -0.81 -12.92 1.83
CA GLU A 455 -0.15 -14.20 2.12
C GLU A 455 -1.16 -15.31 2.44
N GLY A 456 -2.35 -14.97 2.94
CA GLY A 456 -3.48 -15.91 3.05
C GLY A 456 -4.03 -16.43 1.71
N LEU A 457 -3.74 -15.76 0.58
CA LEU A 457 -4.03 -16.21 -0.78
C LEU A 457 -2.86 -17.01 -1.39
N LEU A 458 -1.69 -17.01 -0.74
CA LEU A 458 -0.47 -17.74 -1.12
C LEU A 458 -0.13 -18.88 -0.14
N GLU A 459 -1.07 -19.29 0.73
CA GLU A 459 -0.99 -20.43 1.66
C GLU A 459 -0.91 -21.81 0.97
N VAL A 460 -0.16 -21.92 -0.13
CA VAL A 460 0.22 -23.21 -0.73
C VAL A 460 1.74 -23.32 -0.89
N LEU A 461 2.52 -22.56 -0.11
CA LEU A 461 3.96 -22.74 -0.07
C LEU A 461 4.42 -23.03 1.37
N PRO A 462 5.05 -24.20 1.62
CA PRO A 462 5.48 -24.56 2.96
C PRO A 462 6.52 -23.56 3.47
N ARG A 463 6.18 -22.87 4.56
CA ARG A 463 7.13 -22.08 5.35
C ARG A 463 8.03 -23.04 6.12
N THR A 464 9.12 -23.50 5.49
CA THR A 464 10.21 -24.12 6.25
C THR A 464 10.95 -23.03 7.02
N GLY A 465 10.80 -23.04 8.34
CA GLY A 465 11.50 -22.13 9.23
C GLY A 465 13.02 -22.29 9.14
N GLU A 466 13.71 -21.17 9.04
CA GLU A 466 15.04 -20.89 9.59
C GLU A 466 15.42 -19.44 9.19
N GLY A 467 16.12 -18.74 10.08
CA GLY A 467 16.33 -17.29 10.03
C GLY A 467 16.88 -16.72 8.70
N ILE A 468 16.71 -15.41 8.53
CA ILE A 468 17.22 -14.62 7.39
C ILE A 468 18.68 -15.02 7.10
N ARG A 469 18.88 -15.87 6.09
CA ARG A 469 20.21 -16.30 5.65
C ARG A 469 20.82 -15.14 4.86
N VAL A 470 21.72 -14.41 5.50
CA VAL A 470 22.57 -13.40 4.88
C VAL A 470 23.38 -14.09 3.76
N PRO A 471 23.38 -13.58 2.50
CA PRO A 471 24.19 -14.18 1.45
C PRO A 471 25.69 -14.07 1.80
N PRO A 472 26.51 -15.07 1.42
CA PRO A 472 27.94 -15.04 1.72
C PRO A 472 28.62 -13.84 1.05
N SER A 473 29.44 -13.10 1.79
CA SER A 473 30.23 -11.98 1.26
C SER A 473 31.53 -12.42 0.58
N ASP A 474 31.90 -13.70 0.67
CA ASP A 474 33.13 -14.26 0.09
C ASP A 474 32.85 -15.16 -1.13
N SER A 475 33.44 -14.79 -2.26
CA SER A 475 33.42 -15.50 -3.54
C SER A 475 33.94 -16.96 -3.46
N LYS A 476 34.86 -17.25 -2.54
CA LYS A 476 35.35 -18.62 -2.32
C LYS A 476 34.32 -19.50 -1.62
N GLU A 477 33.63 -18.94 -0.62
CA GLU A 477 32.61 -19.65 0.15
C GLU A 477 31.40 -20.05 -0.72
N VAL A 478 30.98 -19.16 -1.63
CA VAL A 478 29.91 -19.46 -2.60
C VAL A 478 30.29 -20.63 -3.51
N THR A 479 31.54 -20.65 -3.98
CA THR A 479 32.03 -21.71 -4.87
C THR A 479 32.17 -23.04 -4.14
N GLU A 480 32.65 -23.05 -2.90
CA GLU A 480 32.77 -24.25 -2.06
C GLU A 480 31.41 -24.87 -1.76
N LYS A 481 30.43 -24.06 -1.32
CA LYS A 481 29.05 -24.53 -1.05
C LYS A 481 28.36 -25.06 -2.31
N PHE A 482 28.58 -24.44 -3.46
CA PHE A 482 28.06 -24.94 -4.73
C PHE A 482 28.67 -26.30 -5.10
N MET A 483 29.98 -26.48 -4.89
CA MET A 483 30.66 -27.77 -5.12
C MET A 483 30.23 -28.86 -4.14
N GLU A 484 29.92 -28.53 -2.89
CA GLU A 484 29.33 -29.46 -1.92
C GLU A 484 27.95 -29.94 -2.38
N LEU A 485 27.09 -29.02 -2.79
CA LEU A 485 25.75 -29.36 -3.31
C LEU A 485 25.83 -30.28 -4.53
N LEU A 486 26.74 -30.03 -5.47
CA LEU A 486 26.92 -30.91 -6.64
C LEU A 486 27.43 -32.31 -6.27
N LYS A 487 28.16 -32.46 -5.16
CA LYS A 487 28.59 -33.78 -4.66
C LYS A 487 27.45 -34.51 -3.96
N GLU A 488 26.64 -33.80 -3.17
CA GLU A 488 25.47 -34.36 -2.49
C GLU A 488 24.43 -34.87 -3.49
N GLU A 489 24.25 -34.17 -4.62
CA GLU A 489 23.32 -34.55 -5.68
C GLU A 489 23.95 -35.49 -6.73
N GLU A 490 25.16 -36.00 -6.52
CA GLU A 490 25.92 -36.87 -7.46
C GLU A 490 26.11 -36.28 -8.88
N GLN A 491 26.01 -34.96 -9.03
CA GLN A 491 26.06 -34.22 -10.30
C GLN A 491 27.36 -33.41 -10.47
N THR A 492 28.51 -33.98 -10.11
CA THR A 492 29.79 -33.25 -10.15
C THR A 492 30.20 -32.77 -11.55
N GLU A 493 29.69 -33.39 -12.62
CA GLU A 493 29.95 -33.00 -14.01
C GLU A 493 29.12 -31.77 -14.47
N ALA A 494 28.05 -31.40 -13.73
CA ALA A 494 27.17 -30.29 -14.09
C ALA A 494 27.86 -28.92 -14.08
N LYS A 495 28.90 -28.75 -13.24
CA LYS A 495 29.61 -27.48 -13.10
C LYS A 495 30.18 -26.96 -14.42
N ALA A 496 30.83 -27.82 -15.22
CA ALA A 496 31.46 -27.39 -16.46
C ALA A 496 30.42 -26.84 -17.45
N ARG A 497 29.25 -27.49 -17.52
CA ARG A 497 28.12 -27.05 -18.36
C ARG A 497 27.52 -25.73 -17.89
N ILE A 498 27.37 -25.57 -16.58
CA ILE A 498 26.84 -24.33 -15.97
C ILE A 498 27.81 -23.17 -16.20
N ASP A 499 29.11 -23.39 -16.07
CA ASP A 499 30.13 -22.37 -16.34
C ASP A 499 30.12 -21.90 -17.81
N GLU A 500 29.91 -22.81 -18.76
CA GLU A 500 29.76 -22.48 -20.18
C GLU A 500 28.49 -21.64 -20.46
N ILE A 501 27.37 -21.98 -19.81
CA ILE A 501 26.13 -21.19 -19.89
C ILE A 501 26.36 -19.79 -19.34
N LEU A 502 26.95 -19.67 -18.14
CA LEU A 502 27.25 -18.38 -17.52
C LEU A 502 28.17 -17.53 -18.41
N ALA A 503 29.22 -18.12 -18.97
CA ALA A 503 30.14 -17.44 -19.89
C ALA A 503 29.42 -16.91 -21.15
N THR A 504 28.45 -17.66 -21.68
CA THR A 504 27.67 -17.29 -22.87
C THR A 504 26.77 -16.08 -22.63
N TYR A 505 26.17 -15.97 -21.44
CA TYR A 505 25.17 -14.95 -21.13
C TYR A 505 25.70 -13.77 -20.30
N ARG A 506 26.93 -13.82 -19.79
CA ARG A 506 27.53 -12.78 -18.94
C ARG A 506 27.44 -11.36 -19.50
N THR A 507 27.62 -11.18 -20.81
CA THR A 507 27.57 -9.85 -21.45
C THR A 507 26.22 -9.53 -22.10
N ARG A 508 25.23 -10.42 -22.00
CA ARG A 508 23.95 -10.29 -22.71
C ARG A 508 22.89 -9.69 -21.78
N ARG A 509 22.45 -8.47 -22.10
CA ARG A 509 21.37 -7.80 -21.36
C ARG A 509 20.10 -8.66 -21.37
N GLY A 510 19.57 -8.98 -20.18
CA GLY A 510 18.40 -9.87 -20.03
C GLY A 510 18.70 -11.37 -20.08
N GLY A 511 19.98 -11.78 -19.97
CA GLY A 511 20.39 -13.19 -20.00
C GLY A 511 20.01 -14.03 -18.77
N LEU A 512 19.53 -13.41 -17.68
CA LEU A 512 19.25 -14.09 -16.41
C LEU A 512 18.19 -15.20 -16.52
N ILE A 513 17.04 -14.92 -17.13
CA ILE A 513 15.96 -15.93 -17.26
C ILE A 513 16.44 -17.16 -18.06
N PRO A 514 17.06 -17.01 -19.25
CA PRO A 514 17.63 -18.14 -19.98
C PRO A 514 18.68 -18.94 -19.20
N VAL A 515 19.49 -18.28 -18.36
CA VAL A 515 20.46 -18.95 -17.51
C VAL A 515 19.76 -19.78 -16.44
N LEU A 516 18.79 -19.20 -15.73
CA LEU A 516 18.02 -19.90 -14.71
C LEU A 516 17.28 -21.10 -15.29
N GLN A 517 16.70 -20.97 -16.48
CA GLN A 517 16.02 -22.09 -17.17
C GLN A 517 16.98 -23.24 -17.45
N GLN A 518 18.11 -22.97 -18.10
CA GLN A 518 19.07 -24.02 -18.46
C GLN A 518 19.76 -24.62 -17.24
N VAL A 519 20.03 -23.84 -16.20
CA VAL A 519 20.61 -24.37 -14.95
C VAL A 519 19.58 -25.25 -14.22
N GLN A 520 18.30 -24.88 -14.20
CA GLN A 520 17.24 -25.71 -13.64
C GLN A 520 17.00 -26.98 -14.46
N GLU A 521 17.13 -26.95 -15.79
CA GLU A 521 17.08 -28.17 -16.62
C GLU A 521 18.23 -29.15 -16.29
N ILE A 522 19.38 -28.64 -15.85
CA ILE A 522 20.53 -29.47 -15.48
C ILE A 522 20.38 -30.02 -14.05
N LEU A 523 20.00 -29.16 -13.09
CA LEU A 523 20.00 -29.51 -11.66
C LEU A 523 18.61 -29.94 -11.13
N GLY A 524 17.54 -29.72 -11.88
CA GLY A 524 16.15 -29.96 -11.48
C GLY A 524 15.54 -28.88 -10.58
N PHE A 525 16.35 -28.09 -9.87
CA PHE A 525 15.92 -27.03 -8.97
C PHE A 525 17.01 -25.96 -8.78
N LEU A 526 16.64 -24.82 -8.20
CA LEU A 526 17.48 -23.63 -8.02
C LEU A 526 17.53 -23.19 -6.55
N PRO A 527 18.20 -23.93 -5.66
CA PRO A 527 18.32 -23.55 -4.27
C PRO A 527 19.19 -22.29 -4.13
N VAL A 528 19.12 -21.63 -2.96
CA VAL A 528 19.84 -20.37 -2.68
C VAL A 528 21.35 -20.46 -3.00
N THR A 529 21.97 -21.63 -2.78
CA THR A 529 23.37 -21.88 -3.11
C THR A 529 23.66 -21.74 -4.61
N VAL A 530 22.79 -22.29 -5.47
CA VAL A 530 22.92 -22.19 -6.93
C VAL A 530 22.64 -20.76 -7.40
N GLN A 531 21.66 -20.10 -6.81
CA GLN A 531 21.34 -18.71 -7.13
C GLN A 531 22.50 -17.75 -6.80
N ASN A 532 23.20 -17.96 -5.68
CA ASN A 532 24.42 -17.22 -5.34
C ASN A 532 25.53 -17.45 -6.38
N TYR A 533 25.71 -18.69 -6.84
CA TYR A 533 26.70 -19.01 -7.88
C TYR A 533 26.37 -18.34 -9.22
N ILE A 534 25.09 -18.32 -9.62
CA ILE A 534 24.62 -17.63 -10.83
C ILE A 534 24.83 -16.11 -10.72
N ALA A 535 24.47 -15.52 -9.57
CA ALA A 535 24.66 -14.09 -9.32
C ALA A 535 26.13 -13.69 -9.45
N GLN A 536 27.02 -14.51 -8.89
CA GLN A 536 28.47 -14.34 -9.01
C GLN A 536 28.96 -14.50 -10.46
N GLY A 537 28.50 -15.51 -11.20
CA GLY A 537 28.92 -15.75 -12.58
C GLY A 537 28.46 -14.68 -13.58
N LEU A 538 27.31 -14.06 -13.32
CA LEU A 538 26.74 -12.99 -14.15
C LEU A 538 27.11 -11.58 -13.68
N GLU A 539 27.80 -11.43 -12.55
CA GLU A 539 28.15 -10.14 -11.94
C GLU A 539 26.94 -9.24 -11.64
N ILE A 540 25.85 -9.83 -11.13
CA ILE A 540 24.62 -9.13 -10.75
C ILE A 540 24.30 -9.33 -9.26
N PRO A 541 23.55 -8.41 -8.63
CA PRO A 541 23.12 -8.59 -7.24
C PRO A 541 22.34 -9.88 -7.02
N PHE A 542 22.61 -10.59 -5.92
CA PHE A 542 21.84 -11.79 -5.52
C PHE A 542 20.34 -11.48 -5.40
N SER A 543 19.97 -10.29 -4.92
CA SER A 543 18.57 -9.84 -4.83
C SER A 543 17.84 -9.88 -6.17
N ASP A 544 18.54 -9.61 -7.28
CA ASP A 544 17.94 -9.62 -8.62
C ASP A 544 17.70 -11.06 -9.09
N VAL A 545 18.60 -11.99 -8.77
CA VAL A 545 18.43 -13.43 -9.06
C VAL A 545 17.31 -14.01 -8.20
N PHE A 546 17.37 -13.78 -6.88
CA PHE A 546 16.38 -14.26 -5.93
C PHE A 546 14.99 -13.72 -6.27
N GLY A 547 14.88 -12.42 -6.59
CA GLY A 547 13.63 -11.81 -7.00
C GLY A 547 13.04 -12.42 -8.27
N VAL A 548 13.87 -12.81 -9.26
CA VAL A 548 13.37 -13.48 -10.47
C VAL A 548 12.93 -14.92 -10.17
N VAL A 549 13.70 -15.67 -9.38
CA VAL A 549 13.36 -17.06 -9.01
C VAL A 549 12.09 -17.13 -8.18
N THR A 550 11.87 -16.18 -7.26
CA THR A 550 10.66 -16.14 -6.42
C THR A 550 9.45 -15.58 -7.16
N PHE A 551 9.66 -14.77 -8.21
CA PHE A 551 8.56 -14.15 -8.97
C PHE A 551 7.93 -15.09 -10.01
N TYR A 552 8.72 -15.92 -10.72
CA TYR A 552 8.20 -16.81 -11.75
C TYR A 552 7.94 -18.22 -11.22
N SER A 553 6.69 -18.67 -11.31
CA SER A 553 6.26 -20.03 -10.89
C SER A 553 6.92 -21.19 -11.65
N PHE A 554 7.60 -20.90 -12.76
CA PHE A 554 8.36 -21.91 -13.50
C PHE A 554 9.65 -22.34 -12.77
N PHE A 555 10.21 -21.48 -11.92
CA PHE A 555 11.41 -21.79 -11.15
C PHE A 555 11.05 -22.40 -9.79
N THR A 556 11.78 -23.43 -9.39
CA THR A 556 11.59 -24.12 -8.10
C THR A 556 12.86 -24.05 -7.27
N MET A 557 12.71 -23.77 -5.97
CA MET A 557 13.81 -23.83 -5.01
C MET A 557 13.91 -25.18 -4.29
N VAL A 558 12.90 -26.04 -4.48
CA VAL A 558 12.77 -27.36 -3.85
C VAL A 558 12.95 -28.44 -4.92
N PRO A 559 13.63 -29.56 -4.61
CA PRO A 559 13.78 -30.68 -5.54
C PRO A 559 12.41 -31.18 -6.02
N ARG A 560 12.26 -31.31 -7.34
CA ARG A 560 11.11 -31.99 -7.95
C ARG A 560 11.34 -33.50 -7.99
N GLY A 561 10.26 -34.25 -7.83
CA GLY A 561 10.24 -35.68 -8.06
C GLY A 561 10.34 -35.97 -9.55
N ARG A 562 10.66 -37.22 -9.90
CA ARG A 562 10.78 -37.67 -11.30
C ARG A 562 9.51 -37.45 -12.10
N HIS A 563 8.35 -37.58 -11.47
CA HIS A 563 7.05 -37.36 -12.09
C HIS A 563 6.30 -36.22 -11.40
N THR A 564 5.76 -35.29 -12.18
CA THR A 564 4.95 -34.17 -11.68
C THR A 564 3.47 -34.42 -11.93
N ILE A 565 2.68 -34.55 -10.86
CA ILE A 565 1.23 -34.75 -10.92
C ILE A 565 0.55 -33.39 -10.72
N ARG A 566 -0.18 -32.92 -11.73
CA ARG A 566 -0.95 -31.67 -11.72
C ARG A 566 -2.44 -31.95 -11.66
N VAL A 567 -3.10 -31.58 -10.56
CA VAL A 567 -4.55 -31.76 -10.39
C VAL A 567 -5.30 -30.46 -10.71
N CYS A 568 -6.31 -30.53 -11.57
CA CYS A 568 -7.13 -29.37 -11.94
C CYS A 568 -8.23 -29.10 -10.91
N LEU A 569 -8.21 -27.92 -10.29
CA LEU A 569 -9.31 -27.38 -9.47
C LEU A 569 -10.07 -26.24 -10.17
N GLY A 570 -10.04 -26.21 -11.50
CA GLY A 570 -10.91 -25.31 -12.26
C GLY A 570 -12.38 -25.62 -12.03
N THR A 571 -13.26 -24.64 -12.23
CA THR A 571 -14.69 -24.71 -11.87
C THR A 571 -15.37 -26.01 -12.33
N ALA A 572 -15.13 -26.46 -13.57
CA ALA A 572 -15.72 -27.69 -14.10
C ALA A 572 -15.19 -28.97 -13.41
N CYS A 573 -13.92 -29.02 -13.06
CA CYS A 573 -13.32 -30.15 -12.35
C CYS A 573 -13.76 -30.16 -10.89
N PHE A 574 -13.77 -28.99 -10.24
CA PHE A 574 -14.21 -28.84 -8.85
C PHE A 574 -15.65 -29.29 -8.65
N VAL A 575 -16.57 -28.84 -9.52
CA VAL A 575 -17.99 -29.26 -9.49
C VAL A 575 -18.16 -30.77 -9.73
N LYS A 576 -17.25 -31.39 -10.50
CA LYS A 576 -17.24 -32.83 -10.75
C LYS A 576 -16.46 -33.64 -9.70
N GLY A 577 -16.04 -33.03 -8.61
CA GLY A 577 -15.43 -33.73 -7.48
C GLY A 577 -13.90 -33.89 -7.56
N SER A 578 -13.17 -33.02 -8.27
CA SER A 578 -11.70 -33.09 -8.31
C SER A 578 -11.01 -32.80 -6.98
N ALA A 579 -11.72 -32.25 -5.99
CA ALA A 579 -11.24 -32.18 -4.61
C ALA A 579 -10.98 -33.58 -4.02
N VAL A 580 -11.87 -34.54 -4.30
CA VAL A 580 -11.71 -35.93 -3.83
C VAL A 580 -10.56 -36.64 -4.55
N LEU A 581 -10.31 -36.30 -5.83
CA LEU A 581 -9.12 -36.80 -6.53
C LEU A 581 -7.83 -36.33 -5.87
N LEU A 582 -7.79 -35.06 -5.48
CA LEU A 582 -6.64 -34.48 -4.80
C LEU A 582 -6.41 -35.15 -3.45
N GLU A 583 -7.45 -35.26 -2.62
CA GLU A 583 -7.40 -35.93 -1.32
C GLU A 583 -6.87 -37.38 -1.44
N ASN A 584 -7.37 -38.14 -2.42
CA ASN A 584 -6.91 -39.52 -2.64
C ASN A 584 -5.43 -39.60 -3.04
N VAL A 585 -4.92 -38.62 -3.80
CA VAL A 585 -3.50 -38.57 -4.20
C VAL A 585 -2.63 -38.17 -3.00
N GLU A 586 -3.06 -37.19 -2.21
CA GLU A 586 -2.37 -36.76 -0.98
C GLU A 586 -2.29 -37.91 0.05
N GLU A 587 -3.40 -38.61 0.30
CA GLU A 587 -3.45 -39.75 1.24
C GLU A 587 -2.54 -40.90 0.79
N HIS A 588 -2.51 -41.19 -0.51
CA HIS A 588 -1.72 -42.30 -1.06
C HIS A 588 -0.22 -42.01 -1.06
N LEU A 589 0.17 -40.82 -1.55
CA LEU A 589 1.58 -40.43 -1.64
C LEU A 589 2.14 -39.90 -0.30
N LYS A 590 1.26 -39.60 0.67
CA LYS A 590 1.60 -39.01 1.98
C LYS A 590 2.37 -37.69 1.85
N ILE A 591 2.00 -36.89 0.85
CA ILE A 591 2.56 -35.55 0.60
C ILE A 591 1.41 -34.56 0.41
N SER A 592 1.66 -33.30 0.71
CA SER A 592 0.72 -32.19 0.52
C SER A 592 0.95 -31.51 -0.84
N ILE A 593 0.01 -30.68 -1.28
CA ILE A 593 0.20 -29.83 -2.48
C ILE A 593 1.51 -29.02 -2.36
N GLY A 594 2.34 -29.09 -3.40
CA GLY A 594 3.63 -28.42 -3.49
C GLY A 594 4.81 -29.22 -2.95
N GLU A 595 4.56 -30.40 -2.37
CA GLU A 595 5.60 -31.28 -1.82
C GLU A 595 6.02 -32.37 -2.82
N THR A 596 7.17 -32.97 -2.52
CA THR A 596 7.77 -34.08 -3.27
C THR A 596 7.95 -35.26 -2.32
N THR A 597 7.72 -36.49 -2.78
CA THR A 597 7.90 -37.70 -1.96
C THR A 597 9.35 -37.87 -1.51
N GLU A 598 9.58 -38.50 -0.34
CA GLU A 598 10.94 -38.72 0.21
C GLU A 598 11.86 -39.50 -0.75
N ASP A 599 11.29 -40.42 -1.54
CA ASP A 599 11.99 -41.19 -2.58
C ASP A 599 12.24 -40.39 -3.88
N ARG A 600 11.78 -39.13 -3.94
CA ARG A 600 11.82 -38.22 -5.10
C ARG A 600 11.21 -38.83 -6.36
N GLU A 601 10.24 -39.73 -6.24
CA GLU A 601 9.52 -40.28 -7.40
C GLU A 601 8.41 -39.32 -7.88
N TYR A 602 7.69 -38.64 -6.98
CA TYR A 602 6.54 -37.81 -7.36
C TYR A 602 6.56 -36.42 -6.71
N SER A 603 6.15 -35.40 -7.47
CA SER A 603 5.75 -34.08 -6.98
C SER A 603 4.27 -33.84 -7.23
N LEU A 604 3.57 -33.25 -6.26
CA LEU A 604 2.15 -32.92 -6.38
C LEU A 604 1.96 -31.41 -6.58
N GLU A 605 1.36 -31.01 -7.68
CA GLU A 605 1.04 -29.63 -8.04
C GLU A 605 -0.47 -29.44 -8.20
N LEU A 606 -0.96 -28.26 -7.79
CA LEU A 606 -2.34 -27.86 -7.98
C LEU A 606 -2.43 -26.80 -9.07
N VAL A 607 -3.31 -27.02 -10.04
CA VAL A 607 -3.49 -26.12 -11.17
C VAL A 607 -4.93 -25.62 -11.23
N ARG A 608 -5.11 -24.30 -11.42
CA ARG A 608 -6.45 -23.70 -11.48
C ARG A 608 -7.16 -23.97 -12.81
N CYS A 609 -6.45 -24.18 -13.91
CA CYS A 609 -7.06 -24.54 -15.18
C CYS A 609 -6.05 -25.27 -16.07
N LEU A 610 -6.44 -26.44 -16.58
CA LEU A 610 -5.70 -27.18 -17.62
C LEU A 610 -6.31 -26.98 -19.02
N GLY A 611 -7.34 -26.16 -19.17
CA GLY A 611 -8.01 -25.90 -20.46
C GLY A 611 -8.85 -27.06 -21.02
N ALA A 612 -8.90 -28.21 -20.33
CA ALA A 612 -9.55 -29.43 -20.80
C ALA A 612 -10.92 -29.69 -20.16
N CYS A 613 -11.77 -28.66 -20.01
CA CYS A 613 -13.04 -28.76 -19.27
C CYS A 613 -14.00 -29.85 -19.78
N GLY A 614 -13.95 -30.20 -21.08
CA GLY A 614 -14.75 -31.30 -21.66
C GLY A 614 -14.38 -32.70 -21.15
N LEU A 615 -13.18 -32.84 -20.57
CA LEU A 615 -12.66 -34.06 -19.98
C LEU A 615 -12.73 -34.03 -18.45
N ALA A 616 -13.41 -33.07 -17.83
CA ALA A 616 -13.48 -32.97 -16.37
C ALA A 616 -14.11 -34.23 -15.72
N PRO A 617 -13.57 -34.71 -14.58
CA PRO A 617 -12.39 -34.18 -13.87
C PRO A 617 -11.06 -34.61 -14.53
N VAL A 618 -10.05 -33.73 -14.52
CA VAL A 618 -8.77 -33.87 -15.24
C VAL A 618 -7.58 -33.76 -14.30
N ILE A 619 -6.57 -34.62 -14.51
CA ILE A 619 -5.21 -34.43 -14.02
C ILE A 619 -4.21 -34.51 -15.19
N VAL A 620 -3.00 -34.01 -14.99
CA VAL A 620 -1.87 -34.22 -15.90
C VAL A 620 -0.73 -34.84 -15.11
N VAL A 621 -0.19 -35.97 -15.56
CA VAL A 621 1.05 -36.53 -15.02
C VAL A 621 2.13 -36.29 -16.07
N ASP A 622 3.13 -35.49 -15.71
CA ASP A 622 4.14 -34.94 -16.61
C ASP A 622 3.51 -34.16 -17.77
N ASP A 623 3.50 -34.75 -18.97
CA ASP A 623 2.89 -34.21 -20.18
C ASP A 623 1.65 -34.98 -20.64
N VAL A 624 1.24 -36.04 -19.91
CA VAL A 624 0.10 -36.90 -20.25
C VAL A 624 -1.16 -36.43 -19.52
N THR A 625 -2.19 -36.09 -20.30
CA THR A 625 -3.49 -35.63 -19.77
C THR A 625 -4.44 -36.81 -19.56
N HIS A 626 -4.95 -36.95 -18.34
CA HIS A 626 -5.94 -37.96 -17.96
C HIS A 626 -7.27 -37.29 -17.60
N GLY A 627 -8.38 -37.77 -18.14
CA GLY A 627 -9.68 -37.12 -17.99
C GLY A 627 -10.84 -38.09 -17.82
N GLN A 628 -11.99 -37.56 -17.37
CA GLN A 628 -13.19 -38.29 -16.96
C GLN A 628 -12.90 -39.30 -15.85
N LEU A 629 -12.04 -38.91 -14.92
CA LEU A 629 -11.49 -39.80 -13.91
C LEU A 629 -12.52 -40.13 -12.82
N ASP A 630 -12.62 -41.42 -12.49
CA ASP A 630 -13.24 -41.87 -11.25
C ASP A 630 -12.24 -41.70 -10.10
N PRO A 631 -12.62 -41.06 -8.97
CA PRO A 631 -11.78 -40.96 -7.78
C PRO A 631 -11.14 -42.27 -7.31
N LYS A 632 -11.72 -43.43 -7.61
CA LYS A 632 -11.16 -44.73 -7.23
C LYS A 632 -10.01 -45.20 -8.11
N GLU A 633 -9.90 -44.73 -9.34
CA GLU A 633 -8.91 -45.18 -10.32
C GLU A 633 -7.64 -44.32 -10.33
N ILE A 634 -7.66 -43.19 -9.61
CA ILE A 634 -6.56 -42.21 -9.59
C ILE A 634 -5.25 -42.79 -9.05
N VAL A 635 -5.35 -43.64 -8.02
CA VAL A 635 -4.19 -44.27 -7.38
C VAL A 635 -3.51 -45.23 -8.35
N ASP A 636 -4.28 -46.01 -9.11
CA ASP A 636 -3.76 -46.94 -10.11
C ASP A 636 -3.04 -46.20 -11.24
N ILE A 637 -3.58 -45.04 -11.65
CA ILE A 637 -2.94 -44.17 -12.66
C ILE A 637 -1.61 -43.65 -12.12
N VAL A 638 -1.58 -43.11 -10.89
CA VAL A 638 -0.33 -42.59 -10.29
C VAL A 638 0.73 -43.69 -10.19
N GLU A 639 0.36 -44.86 -9.68
CA GLU A 639 1.26 -46.02 -9.55
C GLU A 639 1.77 -46.55 -10.90
N SER A 640 1.03 -46.36 -11.99
CA SER A 640 1.50 -46.78 -13.32
C SER A 640 2.76 -46.07 -13.79
N TYR A 641 3.09 -44.91 -13.21
CA TYR A 641 4.31 -44.16 -13.49
C TYR A 641 5.48 -44.52 -12.54
N ARG A 642 5.27 -45.36 -11.51
CA ARG A 642 6.30 -45.63 -10.50
C ARG A 642 7.46 -46.41 -11.13
N GLY A 643 8.67 -45.85 -11.08
CA GLY A 643 9.86 -46.46 -11.68
C GLY A 643 9.93 -46.43 -13.22
N ALA A 644 9.07 -45.64 -13.89
CA ALA A 644 9.19 -45.38 -15.32
C ALA A 644 10.29 -44.33 -15.56
N THR A 645 11.50 -44.76 -15.96
CA THR A 645 12.55 -43.82 -16.38
C THR A 645 12.17 -43.22 -17.74
N ASP A 646 12.20 -41.89 -17.86
CA ASP A 646 11.94 -41.12 -19.09
C ASP A 646 12.38 -41.85 -20.37
N GLY A 647 11.39 -42.21 -21.19
CA GLY A 647 11.59 -43.02 -22.38
C GLY A 647 10.44 -42.86 -23.36
N GLY A 648 10.39 -41.71 -24.03
CA GLY A 648 9.49 -41.43 -25.16
C GLY A 648 9.73 -40.06 -25.77
#